data_AF-A0A652K514-F1
#
_entry.id   AF-A0A652K514-F1
#
_cell.length_a   1.000
_cell.length_b   1.000
_cell.length_c   1.000
_cell.angle_alpha   90.00
_cell.angle_beta   90.00
_cell.angle_gamma   90.00
#
_symmetry.space_group_name_H-M   'P 1'
#
loop_
_entity.id
_entity.type
_entity.pdbx_description
1 polymer ?
#
loop_
_entity_poly.entity_id
_entity_poly.type
_entity_poly.pdbx_seq_one_letter_code
_entity_poly.pdbx_strand_id
1 'polypeptide(L)'
;MTSLGGQALAIPGPGMSREQENAQVDLPDLPEATEADGDSTAEKALTLAPEVPVDPYDPKAVTPWVGDTGKATLTAQTQPGDTVPLDKNLPIAIGVPEGTDAATLAGEWTVGLAAPEVSQDAGVSGLVMKVTPPATVDPAAQVSLSVDTTAFADLYGPQAADRFGLVLLPECVYSAPTEGECADDGGVEPMAGKDGADSFERLRSTVTMVAPKDAPTRTTAAKNAKARKILTGTVPVAKLLDEGTQATTTSASARTGALQAADSSGGNSVGLLDTGSSVQGDFTASPLLSSGSWSAGSSSGAFTYSYQVQTPETAGGLMPKVALSYSSQSVDGRTSSTNNQASWIGDGWDYNAGSITRTYVNCRQDSKKAGSNNATHRTADLCYGSENATLSLGGMTTELVWDESKGKWFTGNGDGSKIERVKDTSTDPRSGMKDADGEYWVVTTKDGTRYHFGLNKLPGWSDNGTAADDPYTDSVLATPVYGNHAGEPCYKAGDWAHSYCNQAWRWNLDYVEDVHGNAMSLWWKRDTNYYARNFNFKSPVEYHRDGYLSHIYYGQRKDTIFSATAPARIGFEVKERCYDVGTVTCTDTNFKSKNPGDYRIWFDTPADLRCESGKKCWNAGPTFWTRKRLDKITTSAQRRTDTTARQVVDEYQLSQSFAELKTGPNTALWLESIQRTGYARNGSTDASVKLNSVRFESNSDDMPNRVLAVNPQRPGFSRLRIARVINEYGGETVVKYKPITGKCATGGLPGKTDTAALKSNTELCYPSFWNPDPEVEDIDWFHKYVVASIEELPNIEGSFGTKTAYEYKNAGWKFADGEFTKKSTRTYSQFAGFEQTTVLTGPDKAAEDNGNEGEGIAGLDSPRTKAVTRYFRGMGDTVSVKDITGAEIAKDKEPFAGRVAEELTYTNATDADSNWLTRSITKLDATELAKRDRDDGLDPLKAWRVTEPEEIAYTKSSGTNTDDPRTLREVR
;
A
#
# COMPACT_ATOMS: atom_id res chain seq x y z
N MET A 1 22.43 -3.01 7.62
CA MET A 1 23.82 -3.05 7.16
C MET A 1 23.86 -3.11 5.64
N THR A 2 24.28 -2.02 5.01
CA THR A 2 24.66 -1.96 3.59
C THR A 2 26.15 -1.73 3.56
N SER A 3 26.95 -2.79 3.69
CA SER A 3 28.37 -2.69 3.35
C SER A 3 28.47 -2.75 1.83
N LEU A 4 28.39 -1.59 1.20
CA LEU A 4 28.99 -1.40 -0.12
C LEU A 4 30.47 -1.78 0.04
N GLY A 5 30.87 -2.91 -0.53
CA GLY A 5 32.27 -3.31 -0.56
C GLY A 5 33.05 -2.21 -1.27
N GLY A 6 33.90 -1.50 -0.52
CA GLY A 6 34.86 -0.57 -1.09
C GLY A 6 35.79 -1.35 -2.01
N GLN A 7 35.63 -1.18 -3.32
CA GLN A 7 36.63 -1.66 -4.27
C GLN A 7 37.84 -0.75 -4.17
N ALA A 8 38.97 -1.30 -3.73
CA ALA A 8 40.27 -0.65 -3.86
C ALA A 8 40.70 -0.72 -5.33
N LEU A 9 40.60 0.41 -6.05
CA LEU A 9 41.12 0.54 -7.41
C LEU A 9 42.50 1.19 -7.37
N ALA A 10 43.53 0.45 -7.78
CA ALA A 10 44.85 1.01 -8.03
C ALA A 10 44.85 1.71 -9.40
N ILE A 11 45.15 3.01 -9.41
CA ILE A 11 45.34 3.80 -10.64
C ILE A 11 46.66 3.34 -11.30
N PRO A 12 46.65 2.80 -12.53
CA PRO A 12 47.89 2.53 -13.24
C PRO A 12 48.58 3.84 -13.63
N GLY A 13 49.89 3.93 -13.35
CA GLY A 13 50.69 5.09 -13.70
C GLY A 13 50.81 5.32 -15.23
N PRO A 14 51.20 6.53 -15.66
CA PRO A 14 51.27 6.88 -17.09
C PRO A 14 52.33 6.01 -17.80
N GLY A 15 51.91 5.25 -18.83
CA GLY A 15 52.82 4.44 -19.66
C GLY A 15 52.35 3.03 -20.03
N MET A 16 51.22 2.54 -19.49
CA MET A 16 50.66 1.24 -19.86
C MET A 16 49.51 1.38 -20.87
N SER A 17 49.83 1.52 -22.16
CA SER A 17 48.84 1.41 -23.24
C SER A 17 48.54 -0.07 -23.50
N ARG A 18 47.35 -0.53 -23.10
CA ARG A 18 46.92 -1.94 -23.14
C ARG A 18 46.13 -2.30 -24.40
N GLU A 19 46.46 -1.67 -25.52
CA GLU A 19 45.62 -1.71 -26.74
C GLU A 19 46.24 -2.49 -27.91
N GLN A 20 47.50 -2.98 -27.80
CA GLN A 20 48.15 -3.70 -28.90
C GLN A 20 48.57 -5.16 -28.63
N GLU A 21 48.50 -5.67 -27.39
CA GLU A 21 48.93 -7.07 -27.09
C GLU A 21 47.82 -8.03 -26.61
N ASN A 22 46.59 -7.56 -26.35
CA ASN A 22 45.51 -8.43 -25.84
C ASN A 22 44.63 -9.09 -26.91
N ALA A 23 44.98 -9.00 -28.20
CA ALA A 23 44.16 -9.59 -29.27
C ALA A 23 44.29 -11.13 -29.40
N GLN A 24 45.14 -11.78 -28.61
CA GLN A 24 45.30 -13.23 -28.58
C GLN A 24 45.59 -13.72 -27.15
N VAL A 25 44.58 -13.72 -26.29
CA VAL A 25 44.63 -14.57 -25.09
C VAL A 25 43.80 -15.80 -25.42
N ASP A 26 44.47 -16.92 -25.72
CA ASP A 26 43.82 -18.24 -25.68
C ASP A 26 43.33 -18.45 -24.25
N LEU A 27 42.02 -18.32 -24.05
CA LEU A 27 41.39 -18.69 -22.80
C LEU A 27 41.56 -20.20 -22.64
N PRO A 28 42.14 -20.69 -21.53
CA PRO A 28 42.23 -22.12 -21.30
C PRO A 28 40.83 -22.74 -21.28
N ASP A 29 40.71 -23.95 -21.83
CA ASP A 29 39.48 -24.73 -21.75
C ASP A 29 39.02 -24.82 -20.30
N LEU A 30 37.72 -24.61 -20.08
CA LEU A 30 37.12 -24.77 -18.75
C LEU A 30 37.45 -26.18 -18.25
N PRO A 31 37.98 -26.33 -17.02
CA PRO A 31 38.26 -27.65 -16.48
C PRO A 31 36.97 -28.49 -16.50
N GLU A 32 37.05 -29.72 -17.01
CA GLU A 32 35.95 -30.67 -16.91
C GLU A 32 35.63 -30.86 -15.42
N ALA A 33 34.40 -30.53 -15.03
CA ALA A 33 33.95 -30.71 -13.66
C ALA A 33 34.01 -32.21 -13.33
N THR A 34 34.87 -32.59 -12.39
CA THR A 34 34.86 -33.93 -11.83
C THR A 34 33.55 -34.09 -11.07
N GLU A 35 32.64 -34.93 -11.56
CA GLU A 35 31.46 -35.33 -10.80
C GLU A 35 31.95 -35.99 -9.50
N ALA A 36 31.70 -35.34 -8.36
CA ALA A 36 31.88 -35.97 -7.08
C ALA A 36 30.70 -36.93 -6.87
N ASP A 37 30.99 -38.20 -6.59
CA ASP A 37 29.97 -39.15 -6.17
C ASP A 37 29.22 -38.56 -4.97
N GLY A 38 27.89 -38.43 -5.09
CA GLY A 38 27.06 -37.93 -4.02
C GLY A 38 27.26 -38.79 -2.77
N ASP A 39 27.42 -38.15 -1.60
CA ASP A 39 27.58 -38.86 -0.34
C ASP A 39 26.34 -39.74 -0.08
N SER A 40 26.50 -41.04 -0.28
CA SER A 40 25.42 -42.02 -0.07
C SER A 40 24.97 -42.11 1.39
N THR A 41 25.77 -41.59 2.31
CA THR A 41 25.49 -41.54 3.75
C THR A 41 24.83 -40.25 4.20
N ALA A 42 24.82 -39.21 3.35
CA ALA A 42 24.09 -37.98 3.64
C ALA A 42 22.60 -38.29 3.84
N GLU A 43 22.03 -37.78 4.92
CA GLU A 43 20.64 -38.00 5.26
C GLU A 43 19.73 -37.42 4.17
N LYS A 44 19.10 -38.30 3.39
CA LYS A 44 18.27 -37.90 2.23
C LYS A 44 16.84 -37.53 2.60
N ALA A 45 16.45 -37.76 3.85
CA ALA A 45 15.11 -37.54 4.36
C ALA A 45 15.16 -36.49 5.47
N LEU A 46 15.30 -35.22 5.09
CA LEU A 46 15.10 -34.13 6.02
C LEU A 46 13.64 -34.15 6.47
N THR A 47 13.39 -34.35 7.76
CA THR A 47 12.04 -34.27 8.31
C THR A 47 11.59 -32.82 8.29
N LEU A 48 10.60 -32.50 7.46
CA LEU A 48 9.96 -31.20 7.45
C LEU A 48 8.87 -31.17 8.52
N ALA A 49 8.66 -30.03 9.18
CA ALA A 49 7.49 -29.85 10.02
C ALA A 49 6.21 -30.13 9.19
N PRO A 50 5.13 -30.67 9.79
CA PRO A 50 3.87 -30.84 9.08
C PRO A 50 3.37 -29.52 8.48
N GLU A 51 2.75 -29.58 7.30
CA GLU A 51 2.07 -28.41 6.73
C GLU A 51 0.82 -28.10 7.55
N VAL A 52 0.68 -26.84 7.96
CA VAL A 52 -0.54 -26.34 8.60
C VAL A 52 -1.59 -26.16 7.49
N PRO A 53 -2.74 -26.85 7.57
CA PRO A 53 -3.80 -26.66 6.59
C PRO A 53 -4.28 -25.21 6.61
N VAL A 54 -4.45 -24.65 5.42
CA VAL A 54 -5.02 -23.31 5.25
C VAL A 54 -6.52 -23.46 5.07
N ASP A 55 -7.31 -22.95 6.01
CA ASP A 55 -8.76 -22.85 5.86
C ASP A 55 -9.08 -21.71 4.87
N PRO A 56 -9.62 -22.02 3.67
CA PRO A 56 -9.97 -20.99 2.71
C PRO A 56 -11.08 -20.11 3.24
N TYR A 57 -11.02 -18.82 2.93
CA TYR A 57 -12.12 -17.91 3.24
C TYR A 57 -13.42 -18.33 2.55
N ASP A 58 -14.48 -18.49 3.32
CA ASP A 58 -15.84 -18.77 2.84
C ASP A 58 -16.77 -17.59 3.14
N PRO A 59 -17.35 -16.92 2.11
CA PRO A 59 -18.31 -15.83 2.29
C PRO A 59 -19.57 -16.28 3.04
N LYS A 60 -19.79 -15.74 4.25
CA LYS A 60 -20.93 -16.14 5.11
C LYS A 60 -22.14 -15.22 4.91
N ALA A 61 -21.92 -13.92 4.70
CA ALA A 61 -22.99 -12.92 4.62
C ALA A 61 -23.35 -12.61 3.16
N VAL A 62 -23.89 -13.60 2.44
CA VAL A 62 -24.20 -13.49 1.00
C VAL A 62 -25.69 -13.55 0.67
N THR A 63 -26.56 -13.38 1.66
CA THR A 63 -28.02 -13.47 1.47
C THR A 63 -28.52 -12.16 0.86
N PRO A 64 -29.00 -12.13 -0.39
CA PRO A 64 -29.50 -10.91 -1.01
C PRO A 64 -30.72 -10.35 -0.27
N TRP A 65 -30.94 -9.03 -0.38
CA TRP A 65 -32.18 -8.43 0.10
C TRP A 65 -33.33 -8.75 -0.86
N VAL A 66 -34.56 -8.53 -0.39
CA VAL A 66 -35.78 -8.65 -1.20
C VAL A 66 -36.33 -7.25 -1.46
N GLY A 67 -36.68 -6.96 -2.71
CA GLY A 67 -37.33 -5.71 -3.08
C GLY A 67 -38.78 -5.69 -2.58
N ASP A 68 -39.16 -4.61 -1.91
CA ASP A 68 -40.54 -4.33 -1.48
C ASP A 68 -40.68 -2.84 -1.16
N THR A 69 -41.90 -2.37 -0.97
CA THR A 69 -42.20 -1.03 -0.46
C THR A 69 -42.67 -1.11 0.98
N GLY A 70 -41.94 -0.43 1.86
CA GLY A 70 -42.26 -0.33 3.29
C GLY A 70 -42.55 1.09 3.73
N LYS A 71 -43.17 1.22 4.91
CA LYS A 71 -43.57 2.47 5.54
C LYS A 71 -43.00 2.60 6.94
N ALA A 72 -42.66 3.83 7.33
CA ALA A 72 -42.35 4.18 8.72
C ALA A 72 -42.97 5.54 9.07
N THR A 73 -43.46 5.68 10.30
CA THR A 73 -44.03 6.95 10.79
C THR A 73 -43.07 7.61 11.76
N LEU A 74 -42.62 8.82 11.42
CA LEU A 74 -41.92 9.70 12.35
C LEU A 74 -42.94 10.57 13.09
N THR A 75 -42.75 10.75 14.39
CA THR A 75 -43.64 11.57 15.23
C THR A 75 -42.84 12.74 15.81
N ALA A 76 -43.54 13.78 16.26
CA ALA A 76 -42.90 14.89 16.97
C ALA A 76 -42.20 14.46 18.29
N GLN A 77 -42.44 13.24 18.75
CA GLN A 77 -41.84 12.65 19.96
C GLN A 77 -40.63 11.74 19.65
N THR A 78 -40.37 11.43 18.38
CA THR A 78 -39.19 10.66 17.97
C THR A 78 -37.94 11.44 18.38
N GLN A 79 -37.03 10.84 19.17
CA GLN A 79 -35.87 11.58 19.65
C GLN A 79 -34.88 11.83 18.49
N PRO A 80 -34.19 12.97 18.47
CA PRO A 80 -33.05 13.17 17.56
C PRO A 80 -31.99 12.09 17.79
N GLY A 81 -31.52 11.46 16.72
CA GLY A 81 -30.62 10.29 16.75
C GLY A 81 -31.34 8.94 16.66
N ASP A 82 -32.65 8.89 16.94
CA ASP A 82 -33.43 7.65 16.84
C ASP A 82 -33.89 7.38 15.40
N THR A 83 -34.04 6.09 15.10
CA THR A 83 -34.57 5.59 13.82
C THR A 83 -35.75 4.66 14.08
N VAL A 84 -36.68 4.64 13.13
CA VAL A 84 -37.87 3.80 13.12
C VAL A 84 -37.73 2.79 11.98
N PRO A 85 -37.79 1.47 12.25
CA PRO A 85 -37.74 0.46 11.20
C PRO A 85 -38.94 0.57 10.28
N LEU A 86 -38.73 0.32 8.99
CA LEU A 86 -39.84 0.12 8.07
C LEU A 86 -40.66 -1.12 8.45
N ASP A 87 -41.94 -1.12 8.09
CA ASP A 87 -42.75 -2.34 8.08
C ASP A 87 -42.19 -3.39 7.08
N LYS A 88 -42.83 -4.57 7.03
CA LYS A 88 -42.42 -5.70 6.17
C LYS A 88 -40.98 -6.20 6.36
N ASN A 89 -40.32 -5.83 7.46
CA ASN A 89 -38.98 -6.29 7.85
C ASN A 89 -37.88 -5.98 6.81
N LEU A 90 -38.02 -4.87 6.07
CA LEU A 90 -36.96 -4.40 5.17
C LEU A 90 -35.67 -4.09 5.95
N PRO A 91 -34.48 -4.20 5.33
CA PRO A 91 -33.20 -3.89 5.95
C PRO A 91 -32.94 -2.37 6.06
N ILE A 92 -34.00 -1.56 6.17
CA ILE A 92 -33.93 -0.10 6.15
C ILE A 92 -34.75 0.47 7.31
N ALA A 93 -34.23 1.54 7.90
CA ALA A 93 -34.92 2.36 8.89
C ALA A 93 -34.77 3.86 8.54
N ILE A 94 -35.78 4.65 8.89
CA ILE A 94 -35.84 6.10 8.68
C ILE A 94 -35.82 6.78 10.05
N GLY A 95 -35.09 7.87 10.22
CA GLY A 95 -34.95 8.54 11.53
C GLY A 95 -34.80 10.05 11.48
N VAL A 96 -34.71 10.63 12.68
CA VAL A 96 -34.45 12.05 12.88
C VAL A 96 -32.94 12.21 13.10
N PRO A 97 -32.19 12.96 12.28
CA PRO A 97 -30.77 13.17 12.53
C PRO A 97 -30.52 13.87 13.87
N GLU A 98 -29.38 13.62 14.52
CA GLU A 98 -29.02 14.31 15.76
C GLU A 98 -29.04 15.84 15.58
N GLY A 99 -29.56 16.56 16.58
CA GLY A 99 -29.64 18.02 16.57
C GLY A 99 -30.73 18.61 15.67
N THR A 100 -31.61 17.79 15.09
CA THR A 100 -32.73 18.22 14.24
C THR A 100 -34.05 18.19 15.01
N ASP A 101 -34.99 19.09 14.71
CA ASP A 101 -36.33 19.08 15.30
C ASP A 101 -37.20 18.00 14.65
N ALA A 102 -37.59 16.99 15.41
CA ALA A 102 -38.42 15.88 14.96
C ALA A 102 -39.79 16.32 14.40
N ALA A 103 -40.32 17.47 14.84
CA ALA A 103 -41.58 18.00 14.31
C ALA A 103 -41.50 18.35 12.82
N THR A 104 -40.32 18.72 12.32
CA THR A 104 -40.09 19.07 10.89
C THR A 104 -40.14 17.87 9.95
N LEU A 105 -39.99 16.66 10.51
CA LEU A 105 -39.94 15.39 9.78
C LEU A 105 -41.17 14.50 10.04
N ALA A 106 -42.12 14.98 10.86
CA ALA A 106 -43.26 14.20 11.30
C ALA A 106 -44.20 13.85 10.12
N GLY A 107 -44.60 12.58 10.06
CA GLY A 107 -45.46 12.04 9.02
C GLY A 107 -45.11 10.61 8.63
N GLU A 108 -45.87 10.07 7.67
CA GLU A 108 -45.62 8.74 7.10
C GLU A 108 -44.65 8.83 5.93
N TRP A 109 -43.51 8.16 6.07
CA TRP A 109 -42.48 8.00 5.04
C TRP A 109 -42.66 6.68 4.33
N THR A 110 -42.56 6.69 3.00
CA THR A 110 -42.60 5.46 2.18
C THR A 110 -41.23 5.24 1.54
N VAL A 111 -40.71 4.01 1.61
CA VAL A 111 -39.45 3.63 0.98
C VAL A 111 -39.68 2.41 0.10
N GLY A 112 -39.51 2.60 -1.21
CA GLY A 112 -39.46 1.51 -2.17
C GLY A 112 -38.03 1.02 -2.34
N LEU A 113 -37.72 -0.20 -1.90
CA LEU A 113 -36.43 -0.84 -2.12
C LEU A 113 -36.48 -1.69 -3.40
N ALA A 114 -35.57 -1.44 -4.33
CA ALA A 114 -35.48 -2.21 -5.57
C ALA A 114 -34.96 -3.63 -5.28
N ALA A 115 -35.35 -4.61 -6.12
CA ALA A 115 -34.78 -5.94 -6.07
C ALA A 115 -33.29 -5.91 -6.51
N PRO A 116 -32.44 -6.85 -6.04
CA PRO A 116 -31.02 -6.87 -6.40
C PRO A 116 -30.74 -6.80 -7.90
N GLU A 117 -31.59 -7.42 -8.72
CA GLU A 117 -31.45 -7.48 -10.18
C GLU A 117 -31.58 -6.09 -10.81
N VAL A 118 -32.45 -5.22 -10.27
CA VAL A 118 -32.62 -3.83 -10.75
C VAL A 118 -31.35 -3.02 -10.50
N SER A 119 -30.76 -3.14 -9.31
CA SER A 119 -29.46 -2.49 -9.01
C SER A 119 -28.36 -2.99 -9.96
N GLN A 120 -28.29 -4.31 -10.16
CA GLN A 120 -27.29 -4.95 -11.02
C GLN A 120 -27.45 -4.53 -12.49
N ASP A 121 -28.68 -4.42 -12.98
CA ASP A 121 -28.97 -3.95 -14.33
C ASP A 121 -28.59 -2.49 -14.53
N ALA A 122 -28.80 -1.66 -13.50
CA ALA A 122 -28.39 -0.26 -13.47
C ALA A 122 -26.86 -0.05 -13.34
N GLY A 123 -26.08 -1.13 -13.19
CA GLY A 123 -24.64 -1.06 -12.93
C GLY A 123 -24.30 -0.54 -11.53
N VAL A 124 -25.25 -0.59 -10.60
CA VAL A 124 -25.08 -0.18 -9.20
C VAL A 124 -24.74 -1.41 -8.36
N SER A 125 -23.49 -1.48 -7.90
CA SER A 125 -23.02 -2.52 -6.97
C SER A 125 -23.49 -2.23 -5.54
N GLY A 126 -24.79 -2.45 -5.29
CA GLY A 126 -25.42 -2.28 -3.98
C GLY A 126 -26.93 -2.04 -4.09
N LEU A 127 -27.51 -1.22 -3.21
CA LEU A 127 -28.97 -1.02 -3.12
C LEU A 127 -29.40 0.25 -3.86
N VAL A 128 -30.58 0.21 -4.48
CA VAL A 128 -31.26 1.39 -5.02
C VAL A 128 -32.63 1.49 -4.35
N MET A 129 -32.98 2.67 -3.87
CA MET A 129 -34.27 2.89 -3.22
C MET A 129 -34.87 4.25 -3.58
N LYS A 130 -36.20 4.30 -3.63
CA LYS A 130 -36.99 5.54 -3.75
C LYS A 130 -37.54 5.91 -2.38
N VAL A 131 -37.12 7.06 -1.85
CA VAL A 131 -37.59 7.58 -0.56
C VAL A 131 -38.63 8.66 -0.83
N THR A 132 -39.88 8.43 -0.46
CA THR A 132 -40.99 9.36 -0.65
C THR A 132 -41.35 10.01 0.70
N PRO A 133 -41.09 11.31 0.87
CA PRO A 133 -41.42 12.03 2.10
C PRO A 133 -42.94 12.29 2.23
N PRO A 134 -43.45 12.52 3.46
CA PRO A 134 -44.82 12.95 3.68
C PRO A 134 -45.06 14.37 3.13
N ALA A 135 -46.27 14.65 2.65
CA ALA A 135 -46.62 15.96 2.06
C ALA A 135 -46.48 17.16 3.03
N THR A 136 -46.42 16.90 4.34
CA THR A 136 -46.30 17.90 5.40
C THR A 136 -44.86 18.14 5.86
N VAL A 137 -43.87 17.45 5.28
CA VAL A 137 -42.46 17.58 5.67
C VAL A 137 -41.93 18.97 5.34
N ASP A 138 -41.01 19.48 6.16
CA ASP A 138 -40.23 20.67 5.80
C ASP A 138 -39.22 20.32 4.68
N PRO A 139 -39.29 20.95 3.49
CA PRO A 139 -38.31 20.72 2.42
C PRO A 139 -36.87 21.06 2.82
N ALA A 140 -36.66 21.95 3.79
CA ALA A 140 -35.33 22.32 4.27
C ALA A 140 -34.73 21.32 5.27
N ALA A 141 -35.50 20.33 5.73
CA ALA A 141 -35.02 19.33 6.68
C ALA A 141 -34.09 18.28 6.01
N GLN A 142 -33.42 17.50 6.86
CA GLN A 142 -32.69 16.29 6.46
C GLN A 142 -33.26 15.10 7.21
N VAL A 143 -33.39 13.96 6.54
CA VAL A 143 -33.85 12.71 7.13
C VAL A 143 -32.67 11.76 7.31
N SER A 144 -32.64 10.99 8.41
CA SER A 144 -31.65 9.94 8.63
C SER A 144 -32.11 8.65 7.97
N LEU A 145 -31.21 7.95 7.29
CA LEU A 145 -31.43 6.68 6.63
C LEU A 145 -30.42 5.67 7.15
N SER A 146 -30.89 4.57 7.74
CA SER A 146 -30.05 3.46 8.21
C SER A 146 -30.34 2.20 7.42
N VAL A 147 -29.29 1.57 6.89
CA VAL A 147 -29.34 0.32 6.13
C VAL A 147 -28.56 -0.76 6.87
N ASP A 148 -29.20 -1.89 7.14
CA ASP A 148 -28.59 -3.06 7.74
C ASP A 148 -27.98 -3.95 6.65
N THR A 149 -26.66 -3.91 6.53
CA THR A 149 -25.91 -4.65 5.50
C THR A 149 -25.49 -6.04 5.97
N THR A 150 -25.81 -6.44 7.20
CA THR A 150 -25.29 -7.66 7.84
C THR A 150 -25.55 -8.93 7.04
N ALA A 151 -26.71 -9.05 6.39
CA ALA A 151 -27.09 -10.27 5.68
C ALA A 151 -26.37 -10.46 4.33
N PHE A 152 -25.94 -9.35 3.71
CA PHE A 152 -25.34 -9.29 2.38
C PHE A 152 -23.94 -8.65 2.38
N ALA A 153 -23.29 -8.56 3.55
CA ALA A 153 -22.01 -7.86 3.70
C ALA A 153 -20.89 -8.39 2.80
N ASP A 154 -20.96 -9.68 2.41
CA ASP A 154 -20.02 -10.36 1.53
C ASP A 154 -20.60 -10.60 0.12
N LEU A 155 -21.81 -10.11 -0.17
CA LEU A 155 -22.51 -10.39 -1.43
C LEU A 155 -21.67 -9.93 -2.63
N TYR A 156 -21.19 -8.69 -2.58
CA TYR A 156 -20.37 -8.03 -3.61
C TYR A 156 -18.86 -8.31 -3.46
N GLY A 157 -18.49 -9.27 -2.59
CA GLY A 157 -17.11 -9.54 -2.19
C GLY A 157 -16.80 -9.05 -0.78
N PRO A 158 -15.71 -9.53 -0.16
CA PRO A 158 -15.31 -9.10 1.17
C PRO A 158 -15.09 -7.58 1.23
N GLN A 159 -15.45 -6.98 2.36
CA GLN A 159 -15.32 -5.55 2.64
C GLN A 159 -16.11 -4.61 1.71
N ALA A 160 -16.82 -5.11 0.67
CA ALA A 160 -17.58 -4.25 -0.24
C ALA A 160 -18.61 -3.41 0.51
N ALA A 161 -19.36 -4.03 1.42
CA ALA A 161 -20.32 -3.33 2.28
C ALA A 161 -19.68 -2.30 3.23
N ASP A 162 -18.37 -2.40 3.52
CA ASP A 162 -17.66 -1.39 4.32
C ASP A 162 -17.26 -0.17 3.48
N ARG A 163 -17.18 -0.32 2.14
CA ARG A 163 -16.91 0.76 1.17
C ARG A 163 -18.18 1.42 0.63
N PHE A 164 -19.34 0.86 0.96
CA PHE A 164 -20.62 1.41 0.57
C PHE A 164 -20.83 2.81 1.17
N GLY A 165 -21.30 3.73 0.33
CA GLY A 165 -21.71 5.06 0.73
C GLY A 165 -23.05 5.41 0.13
N LEU A 166 -23.79 6.28 0.81
CA LEU A 166 -25.04 6.82 0.26
C LEU A 166 -24.73 7.82 -0.86
N VAL A 167 -25.49 7.74 -1.93
CA VAL A 167 -25.46 8.69 -3.04
C VAL A 167 -26.89 9.05 -3.46
N LEU A 168 -27.08 10.25 -3.98
CA LEU A 168 -28.24 10.58 -4.80
C LEU A 168 -27.99 10.09 -6.23
N LEU A 169 -29.02 9.54 -6.85
CA LEU A 169 -29.03 9.05 -8.23
C LEU A 169 -30.27 9.60 -8.96
N PRO A 170 -30.24 9.70 -10.30
CA PRO A 170 -31.44 9.97 -11.09
C PRO A 170 -32.60 9.04 -10.75
N GLU A 171 -33.84 9.53 -10.85
CA GLU A 171 -35.05 8.74 -10.59
C GLU A 171 -35.13 7.49 -11.48
N CYS A 172 -34.67 7.61 -12.74
CA CYS A 172 -34.64 6.52 -13.71
C CYS A 172 -33.85 5.30 -13.24
N VAL A 173 -32.90 5.43 -12.30
CA VAL A 173 -32.13 4.28 -11.78
C VAL A 173 -33.06 3.31 -11.04
N TYR A 174 -34.11 3.83 -10.41
CA TYR A 174 -35.11 3.04 -9.71
C TYR A 174 -36.24 2.61 -10.64
N SER A 175 -36.75 3.51 -11.48
CA SER A 175 -37.97 3.29 -12.26
C SER A 175 -37.74 2.60 -13.60
N ALA A 176 -36.62 2.88 -14.29
CA ALA A 176 -36.30 2.40 -15.62
C ALA A 176 -34.77 2.35 -15.86
N PRO A 177 -34.05 1.42 -15.18
CA PRO A 177 -32.59 1.44 -15.07
C PRO A 177 -31.83 1.29 -16.39
N THR A 178 -32.50 0.79 -17.44
CA THR A 178 -31.91 0.53 -18.76
C THR A 178 -32.51 1.39 -19.86
N GLU A 179 -33.34 2.39 -19.52
CA GLU A 179 -34.06 3.23 -20.48
C GLU A 179 -33.82 4.73 -20.22
N GLY A 180 -34.18 5.58 -21.18
CA GLY A 180 -34.12 7.03 -21.05
C GLY A 180 -32.72 7.57 -20.69
N GLU A 181 -32.65 8.44 -19.69
CA GLU A 181 -31.38 9.00 -19.18
C GLU A 181 -30.50 7.96 -18.45
N CYS A 182 -31.07 6.79 -18.14
CA CYS A 182 -30.36 5.70 -17.50
C CYS A 182 -29.81 4.64 -18.46
N ALA A 183 -30.19 4.68 -19.73
CA ALA A 183 -29.64 3.79 -20.75
C ALA A 183 -28.14 4.03 -20.99
N ASP A 184 -27.44 2.97 -21.40
CA ASP A 184 -26.11 3.06 -21.99
C ASP A 184 -26.18 3.95 -23.25
N ASP A 185 -25.32 4.95 -23.37
CA ASP A 185 -25.20 5.68 -24.64
C ASP A 185 -24.37 4.83 -25.62
N GLY A 186 -24.91 4.60 -26.81
CA GLY A 186 -24.28 3.80 -27.89
C GLY A 186 -23.00 4.42 -28.51
N GLY A 187 -22.24 5.20 -27.75
CA GLY A 187 -20.92 5.71 -28.16
C GLY A 187 -20.93 6.94 -29.06
N VAL A 188 -21.97 7.78 -29.05
CA VAL A 188 -21.96 9.06 -29.77
C VAL A 188 -21.66 10.19 -28.78
N GLU A 189 -20.54 10.90 -28.96
CA GLU A 189 -20.15 12.02 -28.11
C GLU A 189 -21.27 13.07 -27.97
N PRO A 190 -21.46 13.61 -26.76
CA PRO A 190 -21.72 15.02 -26.57
C PRO A 190 -20.43 15.69 -26.11
N MET A 191 -19.73 16.31 -27.06
CA MET A 191 -18.94 17.51 -26.78
C MET A 191 -19.88 18.59 -26.22
N ALA A 192 -19.45 19.25 -25.15
CA ALA A 192 -20.07 20.41 -24.49
C ALA A 192 -21.23 20.16 -23.50
N GLY A 193 -20.91 20.20 -22.21
CA GLY A 193 -21.29 21.37 -21.41
C GLY A 193 -22.74 21.52 -20.92
N LYS A 194 -23.50 20.42 -20.73
CA LYS A 194 -24.68 20.47 -19.84
C LYS A 194 -24.73 19.30 -18.88
N ASP A 195 -25.07 19.68 -17.65
CA ASP A 195 -24.82 18.98 -16.41
C ASP A 195 -25.65 17.72 -16.23
N GLY A 196 -24.98 16.58 -16.01
CA GLY A 196 -25.52 15.49 -15.20
C GLY A 196 -25.25 15.71 -13.70
N ALA A 197 -24.62 16.84 -13.34
CA ALA A 197 -24.19 17.16 -11.98
C ALA A 197 -25.36 17.31 -10.99
N ASP A 198 -26.58 17.61 -11.46
CA ASP A 198 -27.72 17.87 -10.59
C ASP A 198 -28.34 16.61 -9.94
N SER A 199 -27.97 15.42 -10.41
CA SER A 199 -28.59 14.15 -10.01
C SER A 199 -27.69 13.19 -9.22
N PHE A 200 -26.36 13.31 -9.34
CA PHE A 200 -25.40 12.51 -8.57
C PHE A 200 -24.73 13.35 -7.49
N GLU A 201 -24.95 12.98 -6.24
CA GLU A 201 -24.33 13.64 -5.09
C GLU A 201 -23.97 12.60 -4.03
N ARG A 202 -22.70 12.52 -3.64
CA ARG A 202 -22.30 11.66 -2.51
C ARG A 202 -22.81 12.27 -1.21
N LEU A 203 -23.57 11.49 -0.45
CA LEU A 203 -24.13 11.86 0.83
C LEU A 203 -23.22 11.42 1.98
N ARG A 204 -23.38 12.08 3.13
CA ARG A 204 -22.72 11.67 4.39
C ARG A 204 -23.23 10.32 4.81
N SER A 205 -22.33 9.39 5.08
CA SER A 205 -22.68 8.05 5.55
C SER A 205 -21.56 7.46 6.39
N THR A 206 -21.93 6.63 7.37
CA THR A 206 -21.03 6.02 8.34
C THR A 206 -21.40 4.56 8.58
N VAL A 207 -20.42 3.68 8.76
CA VAL A 207 -20.63 2.26 9.07
C VAL A 207 -20.31 1.96 10.54
N THR A 208 -21.24 1.31 11.24
CA THR A 208 -21.11 0.95 12.65
C THR A 208 -21.49 -0.50 12.92
N MET A 209 -20.87 -1.09 13.95
CA MET A 209 -21.21 -2.39 14.50
C MET A 209 -22.03 -2.20 15.77
N VAL A 210 -23.27 -2.68 15.78
CA VAL A 210 -24.18 -2.59 16.93
C VAL A 210 -24.60 -3.97 17.41
N ALA A 211 -25.00 -4.09 18.68
CA ALA A 211 -25.56 -5.34 19.17
C ALA A 211 -26.92 -5.61 18.49
N PRO A 212 -27.33 -6.88 18.29
CA PRO A 212 -28.57 -7.20 17.57
C PRO A 212 -29.84 -6.58 18.18
N LYS A 213 -29.85 -6.40 19.50
CA LYS A 213 -30.94 -5.74 20.24
C LYS A 213 -31.03 -4.22 20.00
N ASP A 214 -29.92 -3.61 19.59
CA ASP A 214 -29.78 -2.17 19.37
C ASP A 214 -29.82 -1.84 17.87
N ALA A 215 -30.07 -2.85 17.02
CA ALA A 215 -30.15 -2.66 15.58
C ALA A 215 -31.42 -1.89 15.20
N PRO A 216 -31.32 -0.87 14.33
CA PRO A 216 -32.45 0.00 13.99
C PRO A 216 -33.47 -0.66 13.06
N THR A 217 -33.14 -1.81 12.46
CA THR A 217 -33.98 -2.51 11.49
C THR A 217 -34.58 -3.79 12.09
N ARG A 218 -35.68 -4.27 11.52
CA ARG A 218 -36.34 -5.54 11.92
C ARG A 218 -36.06 -6.69 10.95
N THR A 219 -35.01 -6.58 10.12
CA THR A 219 -34.73 -7.62 9.12
C THR A 219 -34.36 -8.95 9.75
N THR A 220 -35.02 -10.01 9.28
CA THR A 220 -34.81 -11.39 9.71
C THR A 220 -33.67 -12.08 8.95
N ALA A 221 -33.15 -11.47 7.87
CA ALA A 221 -32.14 -12.06 7.01
C ALA A 221 -30.81 -12.36 7.75
N ALA A 222 -30.50 -11.62 8.81
CA ALA A 222 -29.32 -11.83 9.67
C ALA A 222 -29.69 -12.18 11.12
N LYS A 223 -30.82 -12.86 11.37
CA LYS A 223 -31.36 -13.10 12.73
C LYS A 223 -30.38 -13.76 13.73
N ASN A 224 -29.39 -14.51 13.24
CA ASN A 224 -28.40 -15.21 14.07
C ASN A 224 -27.06 -14.46 14.21
N ALA A 225 -26.93 -13.27 13.61
CA ALA A 225 -25.69 -12.50 13.68
C ALA A 225 -25.43 -11.99 15.11
N LYS A 226 -24.19 -12.12 15.58
CA LYS A 226 -23.79 -11.67 16.94
C LYS A 226 -23.64 -10.15 17.05
N ALA A 227 -23.43 -9.48 15.92
CA ALA A 227 -23.41 -8.04 15.79
C ALA A 227 -24.03 -7.67 14.42
N ARG A 228 -24.58 -6.47 14.32
CA ARG A 228 -25.23 -5.96 13.11
C ARG A 228 -24.40 -4.81 12.53
N LYS A 229 -24.15 -4.86 11.23
CA LYS A 229 -23.44 -3.84 10.47
C LYS A 229 -24.47 -2.86 9.91
N ILE A 230 -24.45 -1.64 10.40
CA ILE A 230 -25.42 -0.60 10.07
C ILE A 230 -24.69 0.54 9.38
N LEU A 231 -25.13 0.86 8.17
CA LEU A 231 -24.73 2.06 7.47
C LEU A 231 -25.80 3.13 7.68
N THR A 232 -25.43 4.26 8.27
CA THR A 232 -26.34 5.38 8.52
C THR A 232 -25.86 6.61 7.79
N GLY A 233 -26.77 7.37 7.18
CA GLY A 233 -26.44 8.66 6.57
C GLY A 233 -27.62 9.61 6.51
N THR A 234 -27.38 10.85 6.10
CA THR A 234 -28.44 11.87 6.01
C THR A 234 -28.76 12.23 4.57
N VAL A 235 -30.05 12.39 4.29
CA VAL A 235 -30.57 12.72 2.96
C VAL A 235 -31.34 14.04 3.03
N PRO A 236 -30.98 15.06 2.22
CA PRO A 236 -31.74 16.30 2.14
C PRO A 236 -33.14 16.07 1.56
N VAL A 237 -34.19 16.53 2.26
CA VAL A 237 -35.58 16.30 1.85
C VAL A 237 -35.91 17.01 0.54
N ALA A 238 -35.40 18.23 0.32
CA ALA A 238 -35.54 18.95 -0.94
C ALA A 238 -35.09 18.16 -2.17
N LYS A 239 -34.13 17.23 -2.03
CA LYS A 239 -33.62 16.40 -3.12
C LYS A 239 -34.50 15.20 -3.44
N LEU A 240 -35.48 14.89 -2.58
CA LEU A 240 -36.42 13.77 -2.71
C LEU A 240 -37.80 14.21 -3.23
N LEU A 241 -38.08 15.52 -3.24
CA LEU A 241 -39.37 16.07 -3.65
C LEU A 241 -39.41 16.33 -5.17
N ASP A 242 -40.55 16.08 -5.79
CA ASP A 242 -40.82 16.49 -7.17
C ASP A 242 -40.93 18.03 -7.25
N GLU A 243 -40.43 18.64 -8.33
CA GLU A 243 -40.44 20.11 -8.55
C GLU A 243 -41.84 20.76 -8.53
N GLY A 244 -42.92 19.97 -8.51
CA GLY A 244 -44.31 20.44 -8.44
C GLY A 244 -44.86 20.73 -7.03
N THR A 245 -44.14 20.43 -5.96
CA THR A 245 -44.65 20.60 -4.58
C THR A 245 -44.21 21.93 -3.96
N GLN A 246 -44.74 23.05 -4.47
CA GLN A 246 -44.53 24.36 -3.83
C GLN A 246 -45.20 24.40 -2.46
N ALA A 247 -44.39 24.37 -1.39
CA ALA A 247 -44.82 24.84 -0.08
C ALA A 247 -45.16 26.34 -0.18
N THR A 248 -46.37 26.69 0.24
CA THR A 248 -46.81 28.08 0.40
C THR A 248 -46.00 28.72 1.53
N THR A 249 -44.91 29.40 1.16
CA THR A 249 -44.04 30.08 2.12
C THR A 249 -44.68 31.40 2.58
N THR A 250 -45.05 31.50 3.85
CA THR A 250 -45.15 32.80 4.53
C THR A 250 -43.74 33.28 4.86
N SER A 251 -43.38 34.40 4.27
CA SER A 251 -42.10 35.11 4.27
C SER A 251 -41.42 35.30 5.63
N ALA A 252 -40.12 34.95 5.73
CA ALA A 252 -39.03 35.86 6.13
C ALA A 252 -37.66 35.14 6.27
N SER A 253 -36.90 35.04 5.16
CA SER A 253 -35.42 35.17 5.05
C SER A 253 -34.91 34.46 3.80
N ALA A 254 -34.89 35.16 2.67
CA ALA A 254 -34.32 34.67 1.42
C ALA A 254 -32.96 35.32 1.16
N ARG A 255 -31.91 34.51 0.99
CA ARG A 255 -30.78 34.85 0.11
C ARG A 255 -31.02 34.16 -1.23
N THR A 256 -30.98 34.97 -2.27
CA THR A 256 -31.36 34.70 -3.66
C THR A 256 -30.40 33.75 -4.38
N GLY A 257 -30.92 32.64 -4.90
CA GLY A 257 -30.41 31.91 -6.05
C GLY A 257 -31.60 31.56 -6.95
N ALA A 258 -31.63 32.10 -8.17
CA ALA A 258 -32.71 31.87 -9.11
C ALA A 258 -32.52 30.50 -9.78
N LEU A 259 -33.46 29.58 -9.55
CA LEU A 259 -33.58 28.31 -10.27
C LEU A 259 -34.33 28.59 -11.59
N GLN A 260 -33.72 28.25 -12.73
CA GLN A 260 -34.42 28.15 -14.02
C GLN A 260 -34.82 26.70 -14.25
N ALA A 261 -36.04 26.52 -14.75
CA ALA A 261 -36.68 25.23 -14.99
C ALA A 261 -35.95 24.37 -16.04
N ALA A 262 -35.78 23.08 -15.75
CA ALA A 262 -35.40 22.05 -16.69
C ALA A 262 -36.33 20.83 -16.50
N ASP A 263 -36.89 20.31 -17.60
CA ASP A 263 -37.78 19.14 -17.62
C ASP A 263 -37.04 17.88 -17.14
N SER A 264 -37.19 17.53 -15.86
CA SER A 264 -37.02 16.15 -15.38
C SER A 264 -38.16 15.83 -14.40
N SER A 265 -39.04 14.92 -14.79
CA SER A 265 -40.23 14.56 -14.02
C SER A 265 -39.90 13.49 -12.97
N GLY A 266 -39.54 13.90 -11.75
CA GLY A 266 -39.46 13.05 -10.56
C GLY A 266 -38.28 13.36 -9.63
N GLY A 267 -38.48 13.30 -8.31
CA GLY A 267 -37.45 13.46 -7.27
C GLY A 267 -36.38 12.36 -7.33
N ASN A 268 -35.16 12.65 -6.85
CA ASN A 268 -34.01 11.74 -6.96
C ASN A 268 -34.24 10.41 -6.23
N SER A 269 -33.61 9.35 -6.73
CA SER A 269 -33.48 8.09 -6.01
C SER A 269 -32.24 8.10 -5.11
N VAL A 270 -32.19 7.21 -4.12
CA VAL A 270 -31.05 7.04 -3.20
C VAL A 270 -30.37 5.72 -3.50
N GLY A 271 -29.08 5.78 -3.81
CA GLY A 271 -28.22 4.61 -3.97
C GLY A 271 -27.40 4.34 -2.72
N LEU A 272 -27.12 3.07 -2.48
CA LEU A 272 -26.05 2.61 -1.60
C LEU A 272 -25.09 1.77 -2.43
N LEU A 273 -23.90 2.27 -2.74
CA LEU A 273 -22.91 1.55 -3.56
C LEU A 273 -21.48 1.80 -3.11
N ASP A 274 -20.56 0.99 -3.62
CA ASP A 274 -19.13 1.13 -3.38
C ASP A 274 -18.59 2.47 -3.91
N THR A 275 -17.97 3.23 -3.02
CA THR A 275 -17.34 4.53 -3.31
C THR A 275 -15.81 4.47 -3.40
N GLY A 276 -15.25 3.26 -3.36
CA GLY A 276 -13.82 2.98 -3.44
C GLY A 276 -13.06 3.16 -2.12
N SER A 277 -13.68 3.71 -1.08
CA SER A 277 -13.02 4.03 0.19
C SER A 277 -13.87 3.57 1.37
N SER A 278 -13.21 3.03 2.40
CA SER A 278 -13.83 2.52 3.62
C SER A 278 -12.92 2.69 4.83
N VAL A 279 -13.48 2.35 6.00
CA VAL A 279 -12.73 2.06 7.22
C VAL A 279 -11.60 1.04 7.05
N GLN A 280 -11.68 0.14 6.08
CA GLN A 280 -10.70 -0.92 5.87
C GLN A 280 -9.64 -0.59 4.81
N GLY A 281 -9.71 0.58 4.17
CA GLY A 281 -8.77 1.03 3.14
C GLY A 281 -9.42 1.88 2.05
N ASP A 282 -8.57 2.51 1.23
CA ASP A 282 -8.97 3.43 0.16
C ASP A 282 -8.34 3.03 -1.18
N PHE A 283 -9.14 2.51 -2.10
CA PHE A 283 -8.73 2.20 -3.47
C PHE A 283 -8.66 3.45 -4.37
N THR A 284 -9.19 4.60 -3.96
CA THR A 284 -8.99 5.88 -4.67
C THR A 284 -7.60 6.46 -4.42
N ALA A 285 -6.91 6.00 -3.37
CA ALA A 285 -5.51 6.28 -3.14
C ALA A 285 -4.64 5.47 -4.12
N SER A 286 -3.72 6.15 -4.80
CA SER A 286 -2.70 5.45 -5.59
C SER A 286 -1.87 4.54 -4.68
N PRO A 287 -1.46 3.35 -5.16
CA PRO A 287 -0.64 2.43 -4.39
C PRO A 287 0.78 3.01 -4.32
N LEU A 288 0.99 3.90 -3.35
CA LEU A 288 2.31 4.38 -2.99
C LEU A 288 3.00 3.32 -2.14
N LEU A 289 4.32 3.23 -2.29
CA LEU A 289 5.17 2.36 -1.47
C LEU A 289 5.21 2.94 -0.04
N SER A 290 4.17 2.66 0.74
CA SER A 290 3.99 3.18 2.11
C SER A 290 5.04 2.67 3.10
N SER A 291 5.95 1.78 2.69
CA SER A 291 7.02 1.26 3.54
C SER A 291 8.17 2.24 3.76
N GLY A 292 8.25 3.35 3.00
CA GLY A 292 9.41 4.25 3.02
C GLY A 292 9.41 5.37 4.08
N SER A 293 8.28 5.71 4.70
CA SER A 293 8.19 6.88 5.61
C SER A 293 8.39 6.56 7.09
N TRP A 294 8.38 5.28 7.46
CA TRP A 294 8.62 4.81 8.82
C TRP A 294 10.12 4.52 8.98
N SER A 295 10.66 4.72 10.19
CA SER A 295 12.07 4.41 10.46
C SER A 295 12.42 2.99 10.00
N ALA A 296 13.30 2.85 9.01
CA ALA A 296 13.78 1.56 8.53
C ALA A 296 14.95 1.06 9.40
N GLY A 297 15.10 -0.27 9.53
CA GLY A 297 16.23 -0.90 10.21
C GLY A 297 15.96 -1.32 11.66
N SER A 298 17.04 -1.52 12.43
CA SER A 298 17.02 -2.17 13.76
C SER A 298 16.27 -1.36 14.83
N SER A 299 16.19 -0.04 14.71
CA SER A 299 15.41 0.83 15.61
C SER A 299 13.89 0.69 15.46
N SER A 300 13.43 -0.05 14.44
CA SER A 300 12.02 -0.08 14.07
C SER A 300 11.21 -1.12 14.87
N GLY A 301 11.86 -2.22 15.27
CA GLY A 301 11.23 -3.39 15.88
C GLY A 301 10.43 -4.30 14.93
N ALA A 302 10.51 -4.08 13.61
CA ALA A 302 9.88 -4.96 12.60
C ALA A 302 10.53 -6.34 12.58
N PHE A 303 9.74 -7.37 12.25
CA PHE A 303 10.31 -8.56 11.62
C PHE A 303 10.47 -8.30 10.13
N THR A 304 11.66 -8.57 9.59
CA THR A 304 11.97 -8.44 8.18
C THR A 304 12.55 -9.75 7.67
N TYR A 305 12.16 -10.17 6.48
CA TYR A 305 12.70 -11.37 5.83
C TYR A 305 12.96 -11.07 4.35
N SER A 306 13.97 -11.71 3.75
CA SER A 306 14.27 -11.51 2.32
C SER A 306 14.61 -12.83 1.66
N TYR A 307 13.82 -13.21 0.65
CA TYR A 307 14.09 -14.36 -0.20
C TYR A 307 14.79 -13.89 -1.48
N GLN A 308 16.05 -14.29 -1.67
CA GLN A 308 16.87 -13.90 -2.81
C GLN A 308 16.71 -14.91 -3.95
N VAL A 309 16.17 -14.44 -5.08
CA VAL A 309 16.13 -15.22 -6.32
C VAL A 309 17.55 -15.28 -6.89
N GLN A 310 18.08 -16.48 -7.11
CA GLN A 310 19.39 -16.66 -7.71
C GLN A 310 19.34 -16.28 -9.19
N THR A 311 20.14 -15.28 -9.57
CA THR A 311 20.18 -14.75 -10.94
C THR A 311 21.43 -15.29 -11.64
N PRO A 312 21.29 -15.95 -12.81
CA PRO A 312 22.44 -16.42 -13.58
C PRO A 312 23.41 -15.29 -13.93
N GLU A 313 24.70 -15.50 -13.74
CA GLU A 313 25.71 -14.50 -14.06
C GLU A 313 25.85 -14.29 -15.57
N THR A 314 26.12 -13.04 -15.98
CA THR A 314 26.40 -12.66 -17.37
C THR A 314 27.69 -11.85 -17.45
N ALA A 315 28.37 -11.90 -18.59
CA ALA A 315 29.52 -11.06 -18.86
C ALA A 315 29.17 -9.56 -18.68
N GLY A 316 30.07 -8.78 -18.09
CA GLY A 316 29.92 -7.33 -17.90
C GLY A 316 29.35 -6.89 -16.54
N GLY A 317 28.80 -7.79 -15.72
CA GLY A 317 28.49 -7.53 -14.31
C GLY A 317 27.21 -6.72 -14.02
N LEU A 318 26.58 -6.08 -15.01
CA LEU A 318 25.27 -5.43 -14.84
C LEU A 318 24.15 -6.48 -14.77
N MET A 319 23.80 -6.88 -13.55
CA MET A 319 22.83 -7.93 -13.26
C MET A 319 21.66 -7.43 -12.38
N PRO A 320 20.42 -7.91 -12.62
CA PRO A 320 19.29 -7.61 -11.77
C PRO A 320 19.45 -8.26 -10.39
N LYS A 321 18.99 -7.55 -9.36
CA LYS A 321 18.81 -8.08 -8.00
C LYS A 321 17.32 -8.26 -7.75
N VAL A 322 16.87 -9.50 -7.59
CA VAL A 322 15.48 -9.84 -7.31
C VAL A 322 15.37 -10.39 -5.89
N ALA A 323 14.85 -9.58 -4.99
CA ALA A 323 14.73 -9.87 -3.57
C ALA A 323 13.26 -9.70 -3.14
N LEU A 324 12.57 -10.81 -2.89
CA LEU A 324 11.22 -10.75 -2.33
C LEU A 324 11.37 -10.42 -0.85
N SER A 325 10.89 -9.25 -0.44
CA SER A 325 11.18 -8.71 0.90
C SER A 325 9.89 -8.58 1.70
N TYR A 326 9.88 -9.13 2.90
CA TYR A 326 8.81 -9.02 3.87
C TYR A 326 9.15 -8.00 4.96
N SER A 327 8.16 -7.22 5.39
CA SER A 327 8.21 -6.40 6.59
C SER A 327 6.90 -6.45 7.35
N SER A 328 6.93 -6.79 8.65
CA SER A 328 5.72 -6.75 9.47
C SER A 328 5.16 -5.33 9.64
N GLN A 329 5.98 -4.30 9.45
CA GLN A 329 5.53 -2.91 9.60
C GLN A 329 4.71 -2.39 8.43
N SER A 330 4.92 -2.90 7.21
CA SER A 330 4.03 -2.54 6.10
C SER A 330 2.62 -3.07 6.30
N VAL A 331 2.45 -4.08 7.16
CA VAL A 331 1.15 -4.58 7.60
C VAL A 331 0.57 -3.67 8.69
N ASP A 332 1.36 -3.31 9.70
CA ASP A 332 0.95 -2.41 10.80
C ASP A 332 0.52 -1.03 10.30
N GLY A 333 1.23 -0.47 9.32
CA GLY A 333 1.01 0.87 8.80
C GLY A 333 -0.23 1.04 7.91
N ARG A 334 -0.96 -0.05 7.61
CA ARG A 334 -2.20 -0.01 6.80
C ARG A 334 -3.33 0.64 7.62
N THR A 335 -3.98 1.63 7.03
CA THR A 335 -5.10 2.39 7.64
C THR A 335 -6.20 2.63 6.62
N SER A 336 -7.32 3.28 6.99
CA SER A 336 -8.38 3.59 6.01
C SER A 336 -7.93 4.49 4.87
N SER A 337 -6.91 5.34 5.08
CA SER A 337 -6.45 6.30 4.07
C SER A 337 -5.43 5.73 3.08
N THR A 338 -5.04 4.46 3.25
CA THR A 338 -4.08 3.79 2.37
C THR A 338 -4.76 2.74 1.51
N ASN A 339 -4.19 2.51 0.33
CA ASN A 339 -4.57 1.37 -0.48
C ASN A 339 -4.12 0.08 0.21
N ASN A 340 -5.09 -0.74 0.63
CA ASN A 340 -4.86 -1.87 1.51
C ASN A 340 -4.92 -3.23 0.80
N GLN A 341 -4.86 -3.24 -0.53
CA GLN A 341 -4.64 -4.48 -1.27
C GLN A 341 -3.24 -5.03 -0.94
N ALA A 342 -3.12 -6.34 -0.73
CA ALA A 342 -1.81 -6.98 -0.63
C ALA A 342 -1.04 -6.83 -1.96
N SER A 343 0.30 -6.87 -1.93
CA SER A 343 1.06 -6.89 -3.17
C SER A 343 0.70 -8.12 -4.02
N TRP A 344 1.16 -8.17 -5.26
CA TRP A 344 1.06 -9.38 -6.08
C TRP A 344 1.77 -10.61 -5.50
N ILE A 345 2.65 -10.46 -4.52
CA ILE A 345 3.34 -11.57 -3.83
C ILE A 345 2.53 -12.05 -2.62
N GLY A 346 2.07 -11.10 -1.79
CA GLY A 346 1.33 -11.37 -0.56
C GLY A 346 1.38 -10.18 0.42
N ASP A 347 0.58 -10.23 1.48
CA ASP A 347 0.52 -9.18 2.50
C ASP A 347 1.85 -9.10 3.26
N GLY A 348 2.33 -7.88 3.48
CA GLY A 348 3.66 -7.63 4.04
C GLY A 348 4.85 -7.92 3.11
N TRP A 349 4.65 -8.56 1.95
CA TRP A 349 5.70 -8.83 0.96
C TRP A 349 5.71 -7.80 -0.16
N ASP A 350 6.89 -7.48 -0.68
CA ASP A 350 7.05 -6.64 -1.87
C ASP A 350 8.30 -7.00 -2.69
N TYR A 351 8.29 -6.62 -3.96
CA TYR A 351 9.47 -6.57 -4.82
C TYR A 351 9.39 -5.32 -5.71
N ASN A 352 10.36 -4.42 -5.54
CA ASN A 352 10.45 -3.19 -6.32
C ASN A 352 11.65 -3.24 -7.26
N ALA A 353 11.39 -3.33 -8.57
CA ALA A 353 12.42 -3.26 -9.60
C ALA A 353 12.97 -1.83 -9.81
N GLY A 354 12.23 -0.82 -9.36
CA GLY A 354 12.52 0.60 -9.48
C GLY A 354 11.31 1.35 -10.04
N SER A 355 10.95 2.48 -9.43
CA SER A 355 9.92 3.39 -9.95
C SER A 355 10.08 4.81 -9.42
N ILE A 356 9.67 5.80 -10.22
CA ILE A 356 9.33 7.13 -9.74
C ILE A 356 7.79 7.25 -9.74
N THR A 357 7.23 7.79 -8.67
CA THR A 357 5.78 7.96 -8.50
C THR A 357 5.45 9.42 -8.19
N ARG A 358 4.31 9.89 -8.68
CA ARG A 358 3.75 11.20 -8.37
C ARG A 358 2.41 11.01 -7.68
N THR A 359 2.16 11.80 -6.64
CA THR A 359 0.88 11.86 -5.95
C THR A 359 0.08 13.05 -6.46
N TYR A 360 -1.20 12.83 -6.71
CA TYR A 360 -2.15 13.87 -7.10
C TYR A 360 -3.12 14.17 -5.97
N VAL A 361 -3.62 15.40 -5.91
CA VAL A 361 -4.61 15.81 -4.92
C VAL A 361 -6.02 15.54 -5.44
N ASN A 362 -6.96 15.27 -4.54
CA ASN A 362 -8.36 15.17 -4.93
C ASN A 362 -8.95 16.55 -5.29
N CYS A 363 -9.58 16.68 -6.46
CA CYS A 363 -10.12 17.95 -6.94
C CYS A 363 -11.20 18.55 -6.05
N ARG A 364 -12.00 17.75 -5.33
CA ARG A 364 -12.99 18.25 -4.33
C ARG A 364 -12.31 18.94 -3.15
N GLN A 365 -11.10 18.51 -2.78
CA GLN A 365 -10.32 19.14 -1.72
C GLN A 365 -9.63 20.39 -2.26
N ASP A 366 -9.02 20.27 -3.43
CA ASP A 366 -8.22 21.33 -4.03
C ASP A 366 -9.06 22.51 -4.54
N SER A 367 -10.31 22.28 -4.95
CA SER A 367 -11.26 23.34 -5.34
C SER A 367 -11.55 24.36 -4.24
N LYS A 368 -11.20 24.06 -2.98
CA LYS A 368 -11.37 24.99 -1.84
C LYS A 368 -10.27 26.05 -1.80
N LYS A 369 -9.16 25.85 -2.51
CA LYS A 369 -8.11 26.86 -2.67
C LYS A 369 -8.63 28.00 -3.55
N ALA A 370 -8.14 29.20 -3.24
CA ALA A 370 -8.55 30.40 -3.97
C ALA A 370 -7.96 30.40 -5.39
N GLY A 371 -8.75 30.82 -6.38
CA GLY A 371 -8.33 30.88 -7.77
C GLY A 371 -8.59 29.61 -8.58
N SER A 372 -9.24 28.59 -7.98
CA SER A 372 -9.65 27.39 -8.69
C SER A 372 -10.76 27.68 -9.72
N ASN A 373 -10.65 27.11 -10.92
CA ASN A 373 -11.70 27.21 -11.95
C ASN A 373 -12.88 26.25 -11.73
N ASN A 374 -12.87 25.48 -10.63
CA ASN A 374 -13.90 24.52 -10.24
C ASN A 374 -14.44 24.73 -8.80
N ALA A 375 -14.35 25.95 -8.26
CA ALA A 375 -14.71 26.27 -6.87
C ALA A 375 -16.12 25.78 -6.44
N THR A 376 -17.09 25.79 -7.36
CA THR A 376 -18.48 25.35 -7.15
C THR A 376 -18.76 23.94 -7.69
N HIS A 377 -17.82 23.33 -8.40
CA HIS A 377 -17.99 22.04 -9.06
C HIS A 377 -16.97 21.03 -8.54
N ARG A 378 -17.30 20.40 -7.41
CA ARG A 378 -16.36 19.61 -6.62
C ARG A 378 -16.37 18.15 -7.06
N THR A 379 -15.49 17.78 -7.97
CA THR A 379 -15.43 16.42 -8.53
C THR A 379 -14.51 15.48 -7.74
N ALA A 380 -14.65 14.17 -7.97
CA ALA A 380 -13.75 13.14 -7.43
C ALA A 380 -12.52 12.90 -8.32
N ASP A 381 -12.28 13.76 -9.31
CA ASP A 381 -11.11 13.70 -10.18
C ASP A 381 -9.81 13.99 -9.42
N LEU A 382 -8.68 13.68 -10.07
CA LEU A 382 -7.34 14.02 -9.60
C LEU A 382 -6.92 15.39 -10.17
N CYS A 383 -6.42 16.26 -9.30
CA CYS A 383 -5.89 17.58 -9.61
C CYS A 383 -4.36 17.59 -9.39
N TYR A 384 -3.66 18.47 -10.11
CA TYR A 384 -2.20 18.46 -10.17
C TYR A 384 -1.53 18.68 -8.81
N GLY A 385 -1.94 19.69 -8.06
CA GLY A 385 -1.45 19.95 -6.70
C GLY A 385 -0.08 20.62 -6.68
N SER A 386 1.00 19.86 -6.83
CA SER A 386 2.37 20.40 -6.76
C SER A 386 3.42 19.55 -7.48
N GLU A 387 4.60 20.13 -7.69
CA GLU A 387 5.80 19.44 -8.21
C GLU A 387 6.36 18.47 -7.16
N ASN A 388 5.79 17.26 -7.13
CA ASN A 388 6.18 16.18 -6.23
C ASN A 388 6.60 14.92 -7.02
N ALA A 389 7.50 14.15 -6.40
CA ALA A 389 7.86 12.82 -6.87
C ALA A 389 8.55 12.02 -5.75
N THR A 390 8.39 10.70 -5.76
CA THR A 390 9.08 9.76 -4.87
C THR A 390 9.81 8.71 -5.70
N LEU A 391 11.11 8.55 -5.47
CA LEU A 391 11.97 7.55 -6.10
C LEU A 391 12.04 6.29 -5.22
N SER A 392 11.79 5.13 -5.83
CA SER A 392 12.17 3.83 -5.30
C SER A 392 13.21 3.19 -6.21
N LEU A 393 14.37 2.83 -5.66
CA LEU A 393 15.46 2.21 -6.41
C LEU A 393 16.36 1.41 -5.46
N GLY A 394 16.65 0.15 -5.81
CA GLY A 394 17.61 -0.68 -5.07
C GLY A 394 17.23 -0.92 -3.60
N GLY A 395 15.93 -0.99 -3.29
CA GLY A 395 15.43 -1.15 -1.92
C GLY A 395 15.40 0.15 -1.09
N MET A 396 15.84 1.27 -1.65
CA MET A 396 15.68 2.60 -1.04
C MET A 396 14.44 3.30 -1.60
N THR A 397 13.73 4.03 -0.74
CA THR A 397 12.65 4.93 -1.15
C THR A 397 12.93 6.31 -0.58
N THR A 398 12.92 7.35 -1.40
CA THR A 398 13.17 8.75 -1.00
C THR A 398 12.29 9.70 -1.80
N GLU A 399 11.78 10.74 -1.14
CA GLU A 399 11.16 11.86 -1.85
C GLU A 399 12.22 12.60 -2.69
N LEU A 400 11.77 13.17 -3.81
CA LEU A 400 12.55 14.05 -4.66
C LEU A 400 12.17 15.50 -4.38
N VAL A 401 13.17 16.37 -4.28
CA VAL A 401 13.02 17.78 -3.94
C VAL A 401 13.31 18.62 -5.18
N TRP A 402 12.27 19.29 -5.70
CA TRP A 402 12.42 20.26 -6.78
C TRP A 402 12.84 21.61 -6.22
N ASP A 403 14.05 22.05 -6.54
CA ASP A 403 14.55 23.38 -6.19
C ASP A 403 14.34 24.31 -7.39
N GLU A 404 13.28 25.12 -7.32
CA GLU A 404 12.91 26.05 -8.39
C GLU A 404 14.03 27.05 -8.71
N SER A 405 14.75 27.52 -7.70
CA SER A 405 15.84 28.49 -7.86
C SER A 405 17.03 27.93 -8.65
N LYS A 406 17.23 26.61 -8.57
CA LYS A 406 18.28 25.87 -9.28
C LYS A 406 17.79 25.21 -10.57
N GLY A 407 16.47 25.11 -10.74
CA GLY A 407 15.83 24.39 -11.83
C GLY A 407 16.21 22.90 -11.88
N LYS A 408 16.39 22.25 -10.72
CA LYS A 408 16.89 20.85 -10.62
C LYS A 408 16.23 20.06 -9.49
N TRP A 409 16.16 18.74 -9.71
CA TRP A 409 15.70 17.76 -8.73
C TRP A 409 16.86 17.19 -7.92
N PHE A 410 16.60 16.94 -6.63
CA PHE A 410 17.54 16.33 -5.69
C PHE A 410 16.87 15.17 -4.96
N THR A 411 17.64 14.16 -4.57
CA THR A 411 17.17 13.13 -3.65
C THR A 411 17.07 13.71 -2.22
N GLY A 412 15.96 13.46 -1.53
CA GLY A 412 15.72 13.94 -0.17
C GLY A 412 16.79 13.47 0.82
N ASN A 413 17.26 12.24 0.68
CA ASN A 413 18.35 11.67 1.49
C ASN A 413 19.76 12.11 1.07
N GLY A 414 19.89 12.93 0.01
CA GLY A 414 21.17 13.47 -0.48
C GLY A 414 22.22 12.41 -0.81
N ASP A 415 21.80 11.26 -1.35
CA ASP A 415 22.66 10.14 -1.74
C ASP A 415 23.71 10.50 -2.81
N GLY A 416 23.59 11.68 -3.42
CA GLY A 416 24.47 12.24 -4.45
C GLY A 416 24.15 11.76 -5.86
N SER A 417 22.99 11.14 -6.07
CA SER A 417 22.46 10.82 -7.40
C SER A 417 22.05 12.10 -8.14
N LYS A 418 22.29 12.14 -9.45
CA LYS A 418 21.80 13.20 -10.34
C LYS A 418 20.44 12.81 -10.89
N ILE A 419 19.45 13.69 -10.77
CA ILE A 419 18.07 13.45 -11.19
C ILE A 419 17.73 14.36 -12.37
N GLU A 420 17.31 13.77 -13.48
CA GLU A 420 16.93 14.47 -14.71
C GLU A 420 15.49 14.11 -15.07
N ARG A 421 14.65 15.14 -15.29
CA ARG A 421 13.31 15.02 -15.84
C ARG A 421 13.33 15.47 -17.29
N VAL A 422 12.85 14.64 -18.20
CA VAL A 422 12.81 14.92 -19.64
C VAL A 422 11.37 14.80 -20.13
N LYS A 423 10.97 15.66 -21.07
CA LYS A 423 9.67 15.62 -21.74
C LYS A 423 9.91 15.41 -23.23
N ASP A 424 9.55 14.24 -23.74
CA ASP A 424 9.74 13.87 -25.14
C ASP A 424 8.64 12.91 -25.61
N THR A 425 7.65 13.43 -26.33
CA THR A 425 6.52 12.65 -26.85
C THR A 425 6.92 11.63 -27.91
N SER A 426 8.10 11.73 -28.51
CA SER A 426 8.59 10.74 -29.49
C SER A 426 8.94 9.38 -28.86
N THR A 427 9.06 9.34 -27.53
CA THR A 427 9.36 8.13 -26.75
C THR A 427 8.13 7.26 -26.48
N ASP A 428 6.91 7.82 -26.61
CA ASP A 428 5.65 7.08 -26.66
C ASP A 428 4.66 7.77 -27.63
N PRO A 429 4.85 7.61 -28.96
CA PRO A 429 4.02 8.28 -29.97
C PRO A 429 2.64 7.61 -30.14
N ARG A 430 2.37 6.50 -29.46
CA ARG A 430 1.17 5.68 -29.65
C ARG A 430 -0.10 6.45 -29.30
N SER A 431 -1.19 6.19 -30.02
CA SER A 431 -2.52 6.68 -29.68
C SER A 431 -3.09 5.93 -28.46
N GLY A 432 -3.81 6.61 -27.58
CA GLY A 432 -4.42 6.01 -26.38
C GLY A 432 -3.99 6.67 -25.07
N MET A 433 -4.23 5.99 -23.94
CA MET A 433 -3.82 6.47 -22.62
C MET A 433 -2.29 6.48 -22.49
N LYS A 434 -1.72 7.67 -22.32
CA LYS A 434 -0.29 7.93 -22.12
C LYS A 434 -0.08 9.27 -21.41
N ASP A 435 1.14 9.51 -20.94
CA ASP A 435 1.52 10.83 -20.46
C ASP A 435 1.51 11.85 -21.62
N ALA A 436 0.85 12.99 -21.43
CA ALA A 436 0.67 13.98 -22.50
C ALA A 436 1.98 14.61 -22.98
N ASP A 437 2.96 14.74 -22.08
CA ASP A 437 4.24 15.39 -22.35
C ASP A 437 5.35 14.40 -22.72
N GLY A 438 5.08 13.08 -22.67
CA GLY A 438 6.11 12.05 -22.80
C GLY A 438 7.18 12.17 -21.73
N GLU A 439 6.78 12.50 -20.49
CA GLU A 439 7.68 12.65 -19.36
C GLU A 439 8.37 11.32 -19.05
N TYR A 440 9.69 11.35 -18.89
CA TYR A 440 10.48 10.25 -18.35
C TYR A 440 11.62 10.80 -17.49
N TRP A 441 12.22 9.91 -16.69
CA TRP A 441 13.24 10.30 -15.72
C TRP A 441 14.54 9.53 -15.92
N VAL A 442 15.66 10.18 -15.63
CA VAL A 442 16.97 9.53 -15.57
C VAL A 442 17.61 9.82 -14.22
N VAL A 443 17.94 8.75 -13.50
CA VAL A 443 18.70 8.81 -12.25
C VAL A 443 20.10 8.28 -12.52
N THR A 444 21.11 9.14 -12.36
CA THR A 444 22.52 8.73 -12.49
C THR A 444 23.13 8.60 -11.11
N THR A 445 23.50 7.39 -10.72
CA THR A 445 24.15 7.12 -9.43
C THR A 445 25.63 7.52 -9.44
N LYS A 446 26.28 7.55 -8.27
CA LYS A 446 27.67 8.00 -8.10
C LYS A 446 28.71 7.20 -8.90
N ASP A 447 28.41 5.94 -9.20
CA ASP A 447 29.22 5.05 -10.04
C ASP A 447 29.06 5.33 -11.55
N GLY A 448 28.18 6.26 -11.93
CA GLY A 448 27.90 6.63 -13.31
C GLY A 448 26.82 5.78 -14.00
N THR A 449 26.26 4.77 -13.31
CA THR A 449 25.15 3.97 -13.85
C THR A 449 23.90 4.84 -14.01
N ARG A 450 23.25 4.75 -15.17
CA ARG A 450 22.03 5.51 -15.50
C ARG A 450 20.82 4.60 -15.48
N TYR A 451 19.84 4.97 -14.68
CA TYR A 451 18.56 4.30 -14.51
C TYR A 451 17.47 5.15 -15.15
N HIS A 452 16.83 4.63 -16.18
CA HIS A 452 15.76 5.29 -16.93
C HIS A 452 14.40 4.75 -16.46
N PHE A 453 13.49 5.68 -16.17
CA PHE A 453 12.14 5.37 -15.73
C PHE A 453 11.15 5.97 -16.72
N GLY A 454 10.38 5.11 -17.36
CA GLY A 454 9.33 5.55 -18.29
C GLY A 454 9.80 5.89 -19.70
N LEU A 455 10.99 5.45 -20.13
CA LEU A 455 11.51 5.77 -21.46
C LEU A 455 10.66 5.14 -22.59
N ASN A 456 10.01 4.00 -22.36
CA ASN A 456 9.17 3.23 -23.30
C ASN A 456 9.87 2.78 -24.59
N LYS A 457 10.33 3.72 -25.42
CA LYS A 457 11.09 3.50 -26.66
C LYS A 457 12.58 3.43 -26.35
N LEU A 458 13.09 2.21 -26.20
CA LEU A 458 14.49 1.98 -25.84
C LEU A 458 15.48 2.31 -26.98
N PRO A 459 16.78 2.51 -26.69
CA PRO A 459 17.79 2.74 -27.71
C PRO A 459 17.80 1.64 -28.78
N GLY A 460 17.85 2.05 -30.05
CA GLY A 460 17.85 1.15 -31.20
C GLY A 460 16.46 0.70 -31.68
N TRP A 461 15.37 1.17 -31.06
CA TRP A 461 14.00 0.89 -31.51
C TRP A 461 13.74 1.40 -32.93
N SER A 462 13.09 0.57 -33.75
CA SER A 462 12.74 0.82 -35.15
C SER A 462 11.23 0.68 -35.38
N ASP A 463 10.65 1.57 -36.19
CA ASP A 463 9.25 1.51 -36.64
C ASP A 463 9.01 0.46 -37.73
N ASN A 464 10.06 -0.22 -38.22
CA ASN A 464 10.04 -1.33 -39.18
C ASN A 464 9.12 -1.16 -40.43
N GLY A 465 8.69 0.08 -40.72
CA GLY A 465 7.81 0.46 -41.83
C GLY A 465 6.47 -0.28 -41.86
N THR A 466 6.41 -1.37 -42.63
CA THR A 466 5.18 -2.16 -42.81
C THR A 466 5.19 -3.47 -42.01
N ALA A 467 6.36 -3.85 -41.46
CA ALA A 467 6.47 -4.95 -40.52
C ALA A 467 6.12 -4.48 -39.11
N ALA A 468 6.00 -5.41 -38.17
CA ALA A 468 5.74 -5.05 -36.78
C ALA A 468 6.90 -4.23 -36.22
N ASP A 469 6.58 -3.05 -35.70
CA ASP A 469 7.49 -2.20 -34.94
C ASP A 469 8.11 -2.99 -33.78
N ASP A 470 9.27 -2.52 -33.32
CA ASP A 470 9.83 -3.01 -32.08
C ASP A 470 8.86 -2.75 -30.91
N PRO A 471 8.84 -3.60 -29.88
CA PRO A 471 7.93 -3.41 -28.75
C PRO A 471 8.37 -2.25 -27.86
N TYR A 472 7.38 -1.58 -27.24
CA TYR A 472 7.61 -0.63 -26.15
C TYR A 472 7.61 -1.35 -24.80
N THR A 473 8.30 -0.80 -23.80
CA THR A 473 8.41 -1.42 -22.47
C THR A 473 7.13 -1.31 -21.63
N ASP A 474 6.18 -0.45 -22.01
CA ASP A 474 4.93 -0.21 -21.31
C ASP A 474 5.09 0.27 -19.86
N SER A 475 6.20 0.94 -19.55
CA SER A 475 6.66 1.27 -18.20
C SER A 475 5.96 2.46 -17.53
N VAL A 476 5.13 3.21 -18.26
CA VAL A 476 4.41 4.40 -17.75
C VAL A 476 2.93 4.11 -17.48
N LEU A 477 2.47 4.43 -16.27
CA LEU A 477 1.07 4.37 -15.87
C LEU A 477 0.52 5.80 -15.77
N ALA A 478 -0.62 6.05 -16.42
CA ALA A 478 -1.17 7.38 -16.63
C ALA A 478 -2.68 7.42 -16.34
N THR A 479 -3.14 8.60 -15.93
CA THR A 479 -4.54 8.89 -15.61
C THR A 479 -4.87 10.32 -16.06
N PRO A 480 -6.13 10.65 -16.37
CA PRO A 480 -6.53 12.05 -16.53
C PRO A 480 -6.28 12.82 -15.22
N VAL A 481 -5.67 14.00 -15.34
CA VAL A 481 -5.41 14.93 -14.24
C VAL A 481 -5.82 16.33 -14.67
N TYR A 482 -6.52 17.03 -13.78
CA TYR A 482 -6.95 18.40 -14.00
C TYR A 482 -5.93 19.42 -13.48
N GLY A 483 -5.77 20.50 -14.23
CA GLY A 483 -5.18 21.74 -13.73
C GLY A 483 -6.31 22.72 -13.41
N ASN A 484 -6.60 22.95 -12.13
CA ASN A 484 -7.63 23.90 -11.70
C ASN A 484 -7.08 25.25 -11.29
N HIS A 485 -5.77 25.41 -11.17
CA HIS A 485 -5.10 26.67 -10.84
C HIS A 485 -4.17 27.16 -11.96
N ALA A 486 -4.00 28.48 -12.04
CA ALA A 486 -3.08 29.08 -13.00
C ALA A 486 -1.63 28.59 -12.78
N GLY A 487 -0.96 28.19 -13.86
CA GLY A 487 0.40 27.65 -13.83
C GLY A 487 0.46 26.12 -13.76
N GLU A 488 -0.64 25.45 -13.44
CA GLU A 488 -0.72 23.99 -13.51
C GLU A 488 -0.82 23.50 -14.97
N PRO A 489 -0.29 22.29 -15.27
CA PRO A 489 -0.46 21.69 -16.58
C PRO A 489 -1.92 21.63 -16.99
N CYS A 490 -2.18 22.03 -18.23
CA CYS A 490 -3.48 21.92 -18.88
C CYS A 490 -4.61 22.77 -18.26
N TYR A 491 -4.27 23.71 -17.37
CA TYR A 491 -5.22 24.70 -16.86
C TYR A 491 -5.79 25.59 -17.98
N LYS A 492 -7.11 25.75 -17.99
CA LYS A 492 -7.83 26.72 -18.84
C LYS A 492 -8.71 27.62 -17.99
N ALA A 493 -8.47 28.92 -18.10
CA ALA A 493 -9.20 29.92 -17.32
C ALA A 493 -10.71 29.87 -17.63
N GLY A 494 -11.52 29.62 -16.61
CA GLY A 494 -12.99 29.57 -16.71
C GLY A 494 -13.56 28.35 -17.44
N ASP A 495 -12.73 27.37 -17.83
CA ASP A 495 -13.15 26.19 -18.60
C ASP A 495 -12.70 24.90 -17.91
N TRP A 496 -13.34 24.58 -16.79
CA TRP A 496 -13.07 23.36 -16.04
C TRP A 496 -13.17 22.11 -16.92
N ALA A 497 -14.21 22.01 -17.76
CA ALA A 497 -14.50 20.81 -18.54
C ALA A 497 -13.33 20.37 -19.44
N HIS A 498 -12.52 21.31 -19.94
CA HIS A 498 -11.36 21.01 -20.77
C HIS A 498 -10.02 21.31 -20.09
N SER A 499 -10.00 21.55 -18.77
CA SER A 499 -8.80 21.84 -17.99
C SER A 499 -8.08 20.57 -17.51
N TYR A 500 -7.91 19.60 -18.40
CA TYR A 500 -7.24 18.34 -18.07
C TYR A 500 -6.33 17.87 -19.19
N CYS A 501 -5.39 17.01 -18.83
CA CYS A 501 -4.68 16.15 -19.75
C CYS A 501 -4.29 14.85 -19.05
N ASN A 502 -3.87 13.86 -19.80
CA ASN A 502 -3.37 12.62 -19.22
C ASN A 502 -1.97 12.89 -18.65
N GLN A 503 -1.76 12.51 -17.40
CA GLN A 503 -0.48 12.65 -16.72
C GLN A 503 -0.06 11.31 -16.14
N ALA A 504 1.24 11.03 -16.15
CA ALA A 504 1.79 9.84 -15.51
C ALA A 504 1.78 9.95 -13.98
N TRP A 505 1.22 8.94 -13.32
CA TRP A 505 1.29 8.79 -11.86
C TRP A 505 2.43 7.87 -11.43
N ARG A 506 2.95 7.03 -12.34
CA ARG A 506 4.09 6.14 -12.09
C ARG A 506 4.91 5.88 -13.35
N TRP A 507 6.22 6.08 -13.23
CA TRP A 507 7.25 5.73 -14.21
C TRP A 507 8.05 4.56 -13.64
N ASN A 508 7.86 3.36 -14.19
CA ASN A 508 8.63 2.19 -13.78
C ASN A 508 10.01 2.19 -14.44
N LEU A 509 11.00 1.61 -13.77
CA LEU A 509 12.32 1.38 -14.34
C LEU A 509 12.19 0.49 -15.58
N ASP A 510 12.77 0.90 -16.69
CA ASP A 510 12.68 0.16 -17.95
C ASP A 510 13.99 0.02 -18.71
N TYR A 511 14.99 0.83 -18.40
CA TYR A 511 16.32 0.72 -19.00
C TYR A 511 17.42 1.14 -18.03
N VAL A 512 18.49 0.34 -17.98
CA VAL A 512 19.69 0.61 -17.18
C VAL A 512 20.91 0.48 -18.07
N GLU A 513 21.82 1.45 -18.01
CA GLU A 513 23.11 1.40 -18.68
C GLU A 513 24.25 1.78 -17.75
N ASP A 514 25.36 1.04 -17.83
CA ASP A 514 26.58 1.36 -17.10
C ASP A 514 27.59 2.13 -17.97
N VAL A 515 28.68 2.56 -17.34
CA VAL A 515 29.77 3.30 -18.01
C VAL A 515 30.54 2.47 -19.05
N HIS A 516 30.37 1.14 -19.06
CA HIS A 516 31.01 0.22 -20.00
C HIS A 516 30.11 -0.13 -21.20
N GLY A 517 28.90 0.42 -21.25
CA GLY A 517 27.92 0.17 -22.31
C GLY A 517 27.19 -1.16 -22.16
N ASN A 518 27.29 -1.82 -21.01
CA ASN A 518 26.39 -2.93 -20.68
C ASN A 518 25.01 -2.36 -20.36
N ALA A 519 23.98 -3.13 -20.70
CA ALA A 519 22.60 -2.71 -20.56
C ALA A 519 21.70 -3.82 -20.00
N MET A 520 20.62 -3.38 -19.40
CA MET A 520 19.51 -4.19 -18.93
C MET A 520 18.20 -3.48 -19.27
N SER A 521 17.19 -4.23 -19.71
CA SER A 521 15.86 -3.69 -20.01
C SER A 521 14.77 -4.42 -19.22
N LEU A 522 13.78 -3.67 -18.76
CA LEU A 522 12.66 -4.18 -17.97
C LEU A 522 11.36 -3.88 -18.70
N TRP A 523 10.50 -4.89 -18.79
CA TRP A 523 9.33 -4.90 -19.65
C TRP A 523 8.07 -5.17 -18.83
N TRP A 524 7.06 -4.34 -19.02
CA TRP A 524 5.88 -4.26 -18.17
C TRP A 524 4.60 -4.63 -18.93
N LYS A 525 3.53 -4.81 -18.17
CA LYS A 525 2.15 -4.89 -18.66
C LYS A 525 1.31 -3.90 -17.87
N ARG A 526 0.34 -3.27 -18.54
CA ARG A 526 -0.57 -2.29 -17.95
C ARG A 526 -1.95 -2.91 -17.75
N ASP A 527 -2.56 -2.64 -16.61
CA ASP A 527 -3.94 -2.98 -16.31
C ASP A 527 -4.80 -1.72 -16.44
N THR A 528 -5.86 -1.79 -17.24
CA THR A 528 -6.76 -0.66 -17.52
C THR A 528 -8.05 -0.75 -16.72
N ASN A 529 -8.64 0.40 -16.46
CA ASN A 529 -10.01 0.55 -15.97
C ASN A 529 -10.60 1.85 -16.55
N TYR A 530 -11.89 2.07 -16.32
CA TYR A 530 -12.58 3.28 -16.73
C TYR A 530 -13.17 3.99 -15.52
N TYR A 531 -13.43 5.29 -15.61
CA TYR A 531 -14.18 6.03 -14.59
C TYR A 531 -14.92 7.23 -15.20
N ALA A 532 -15.97 7.68 -14.52
CA ALA A 532 -16.83 8.79 -14.93
C ALA A 532 -16.19 10.15 -14.60
N ARG A 533 -15.14 10.51 -15.34
CA ARG A 533 -14.44 11.80 -15.23
C ARG A 533 -15.43 12.97 -15.30
N ASN A 534 -15.28 13.96 -14.43
CA ASN A 534 -16.16 15.12 -14.36
C ASN A 534 -17.65 14.76 -14.24
N PHE A 535 -17.96 13.65 -13.55
CA PHE A 535 -19.33 13.12 -13.40
C PHE A 535 -20.04 12.79 -14.73
N ASN A 536 -19.29 12.55 -15.81
CA ASN A 536 -19.87 12.05 -17.05
C ASN A 536 -20.05 10.53 -17.00
N PHE A 537 -21.12 10.08 -16.32
CA PHE A 537 -21.38 8.66 -16.06
C PHE A 537 -21.68 7.83 -17.31
N LYS A 538 -22.03 8.47 -18.43
CA LYS A 538 -22.36 7.79 -19.69
C LYS A 538 -21.16 7.58 -20.61
N SER A 539 -20.10 8.36 -20.41
CA SER A 539 -18.88 8.31 -21.22
C SER A 539 -17.65 8.20 -20.33
N PRO A 540 -17.47 7.08 -19.61
CA PRO A 540 -16.32 6.91 -18.75
C PRO A 540 -15.04 6.85 -19.57
N VAL A 541 -13.94 7.34 -19.00
CA VAL A 541 -12.65 7.46 -19.67
C VAL A 541 -11.67 6.43 -19.13
N GLU A 542 -10.81 5.92 -20.03
CA GLU A 542 -9.76 4.96 -19.70
C GLU A 542 -8.72 5.59 -18.77
N TYR A 543 -8.06 4.76 -17.95
CA TYR A 543 -6.81 5.05 -17.26
C TYR A 543 -6.06 3.74 -16.95
N HIS A 544 -4.77 3.85 -16.63
CA HIS A 544 -3.98 2.72 -16.13
C HIS A 544 -4.18 2.62 -14.60
N ARG A 545 -4.92 1.61 -14.14
CA ARG A 545 -5.19 1.39 -12.71
C ARG A 545 -4.05 0.69 -11.97
N ASP A 546 -3.22 -0.07 -12.70
CA ASP A 546 -2.06 -0.79 -12.17
C ASP A 546 -1.11 -1.21 -13.32
N GLY A 547 0.06 -1.75 -12.99
CA GLY A 547 0.95 -2.42 -13.93
C GLY A 547 1.94 -3.35 -13.23
N TYR A 548 2.36 -4.40 -13.94
CA TYR A 548 3.25 -5.43 -13.39
C TYR A 548 4.43 -5.73 -14.31
N LEU A 549 5.56 -6.08 -13.69
CA LEU A 549 6.76 -6.47 -14.41
C LEU A 549 6.54 -7.84 -15.05
N SER A 550 6.78 -7.94 -16.35
CA SER A 550 6.69 -9.21 -17.10
C SER A 550 8.04 -9.89 -17.19
N HIS A 551 9.11 -9.15 -17.51
CA HIS A 551 10.44 -9.72 -17.60
C HIS A 551 11.55 -8.66 -17.59
N ILE A 552 12.75 -9.13 -17.29
CA ILE A 552 14.00 -8.38 -17.35
C ILE A 552 14.91 -9.11 -18.33
N TYR A 553 15.40 -8.41 -19.36
CA TYR A 553 16.54 -8.87 -20.17
C TYR A 553 17.82 -8.23 -19.66
N TYR A 554 18.88 -9.03 -19.52
CA TYR A 554 20.16 -8.56 -19.00
C TYR A 554 21.33 -9.29 -19.66
N GLY A 555 22.53 -8.78 -19.43
CA GLY A 555 23.71 -9.09 -20.24
C GLY A 555 23.64 -8.48 -21.65
N GLN A 556 22.79 -7.46 -21.84
CA GLN A 556 22.65 -6.77 -23.13
C GLN A 556 23.76 -5.72 -23.29
N ARG A 557 23.88 -5.18 -24.51
CA ARG A 557 24.66 -3.99 -24.81
C ARG A 557 23.74 -2.89 -25.29
N LYS A 558 24.03 -1.65 -24.93
CA LYS A 558 23.17 -0.50 -25.25
C LYS A 558 22.93 -0.29 -26.75
N ASP A 559 23.85 -0.74 -27.59
CA ASP A 559 23.81 -0.63 -29.05
C ASP A 559 23.16 -1.83 -29.74
N THR A 560 22.78 -2.88 -29.00
CA THR A 560 22.22 -4.11 -29.57
C THR A 560 20.94 -4.60 -28.90
N ILE A 561 20.21 -3.72 -28.20
CA ILE A 561 18.98 -4.07 -27.45
C ILE A 561 17.97 -4.86 -28.29
N PHE A 562 17.75 -4.45 -29.55
CA PHE A 562 16.80 -5.10 -30.47
C PHE A 562 17.46 -5.97 -31.55
N SER A 563 18.77 -5.82 -31.78
CA SER A 563 19.49 -6.53 -32.84
C SER A 563 20.20 -7.80 -32.38
N ALA A 564 20.39 -7.99 -31.07
CA ALA A 564 20.99 -9.18 -30.47
C ALA A 564 20.04 -9.85 -29.46
N THR A 565 20.10 -11.17 -29.37
CA THR A 565 19.39 -11.90 -28.32
C THR A 565 20.06 -11.65 -26.98
N ALA A 566 19.31 -11.16 -25.99
CA ALA A 566 19.79 -11.00 -24.63
C ALA A 566 20.29 -12.36 -24.07
N PRO A 567 21.52 -12.45 -23.55
CA PRO A 567 22.08 -13.71 -23.04
C PRO A 567 21.28 -14.29 -21.88
N ALA A 568 20.61 -13.45 -21.09
CA ALA A 568 19.83 -13.91 -19.95
C ALA A 568 18.53 -13.12 -19.76
N ARG A 569 17.58 -13.76 -19.08
CA ARG A 569 16.25 -13.21 -18.78
C ARG A 569 15.73 -13.73 -17.45
N ILE A 570 15.09 -12.85 -16.69
CA ILE A 570 14.18 -13.20 -15.60
C ILE A 570 12.74 -12.96 -16.08
N GLY A 571 11.91 -13.99 -16.05
CA GLY A 571 10.48 -13.91 -16.36
C GLY A 571 9.63 -13.93 -15.10
N PHE A 572 8.56 -13.14 -15.10
CA PHE A 572 7.55 -13.08 -14.05
C PHE A 572 6.21 -13.50 -14.66
N GLU A 573 5.72 -14.67 -14.26
CA GLU A 573 4.45 -15.22 -14.71
C GLU A 573 3.37 -14.94 -13.64
N VAL A 574 2.22 -14.45 -14.08
CA VAL A 574 1.13 -14.04 -13.19
C VAL A 574 -0.13 -14.90 -13.41
N LYS A 575 -0.94 -15.04 -12.37
CA LYS A 575 -2.30 -15.57 -12.43
C LYS A 575 -3.30 -14.57 -11.85
N GLU A 576 -4.59 -14.83 -12.03
CA GLU A 576 -5.65 -14.05 -11.39
C GLU A 576 -5.58 -14.18 -9.85
N ARG A 577 -6.01 -13.12 -9.15
CA ARG A 577 -6.17 -13.05 -7.68
C ARG A 577 -7.46 -13.71 -7.19
N CYS A 578 -7.83 -14.82 -7.81
CA CYS A 578 -8.91 -15.68 -7.35
C CYS A 578 -8.52 -17.14 -7.50
N TYR A 579 -9.33 -17.99 -6.87
CA TYR A 579 -9.30 -19.43 -7.02
C TYR A 579 -10.72 -19.91 -7.32
N ASP A 580 -10.83 -21.08 -7.95
CA ASP A 580 -12.13 -21.70 -8.19
C ASP A 580 -12.75 -22.11 -6.84
N VAL A 581 -14.02 -21.75 -6.62
CA VAL A 581 -14.76 -22.06 -5.38
C VAL A 581 -16.10 -22.69 -5.74
N GLY A 582 -16.24 -23.98 -5.45
CA GLY A 582 -17.44 -24.75 -5.81
C GLY A 582 -17.65 -24.75 -7.33
N THR A 583 -18.74 -24.14 -7.79
CA THR A 583 -19.07 -24.00 -9.22
C THR A 583 -18.60 -22.68 -9.83
N VAL A 584 -18.08 -21.74 -9.03
CA VAL A 584 -17.66 -20.42 -9.48
C VAL A 584 -16.18 -20.48 -9.85
N THR A 585 -15.87 -20.23 -11.13
CA THR A 585 -14.52 -20.32 -11.67
C THR A 585 -13.85 -18.96 -11.82
N CYS A 586 -12.54 -18.91 -11.63
CA CYS A 586 -11.69 -17.73 -11.73
C CYS A 586 -11.42 -17.38 -13.21
N THR A 587 -12.41 -16.71 -13.85
CA THR A 587 -12.38 -16.39 -15.29
C THR A 587 -12.74 -14.93 -15.57
N ASP A 588 -12.27 -14.39 -16.69
CA ASP A 588 -12.62 -13.02 -17.10
C ASP A 588 -14.13 -12.82 -17.30
N THR A 589 -14.84 -13.87 -17.74
CA THR A 589 -16.30 -13.86 -17.86
C THR A 589 -16.97 -13.65 -16.50
N ASN A 590 -16.56 -14.41 -15.48
CA ASN A 590 -17.13 -14.27 -14.13
C ASN A 590 -16.75 -12.93 -13.50
N PHE A 591 -15.50 -12.47 -13.70
CA PHE A 591 -15.08 -11.14 -13.28
C PHE A 591 -16.01 -10.07 -13.86
N LYS A 592 -16.31 -10.16 -15.16
CA LYS A 592 -17.16 -9.22 -15.90
C LYS A 592 -18.67 -9.39 -15.68
N SER A 593 -19.08 -10.37 -14.89
CA SER A 593 -20.51 -10.62 -14.62
C SER A 593 -21.16 -9.43 -13.90
N LYS A 594 -22.45 -9.23 -14.17
CA LYS A 594 -23.31 -8.33 -13.37
C LYS A 594 -23.78 -9.01 -12.08
N ASN A 595 -23.75 -10.34 -12.03
CA ASN A 595 -24.15 -11.09 -10.85
C ASN A 595 -22.98 -11.14 -9.84
N PRO A 596 -23.14 -10.56 -8.64
CA PRO A 596 -22.09 -10.54 -7.63
C PRO A 596 -21.67 -11.94 -7.14
N GLY A 597 -22.54 -12.94 -7.27
CA GLY A 597 -22.20 -14.33 -6.97
C GLY A 597 -21.04 -14.89 -7.79
N ASP A 598 -20.81 -14.36 -9.00
CA ASP A 598 -19.80 -14.86 -9.94
C ASP A 598 -18.41 -14.24 -9.68
N TYR A 599 -18.34 -12.97 -9.28
CA TYR A 599 -17.06 -12.27 -9.06
C TYR A 599 -16.64 -12.14 -7.60
N ARG A 600 -17.48 -12.50 -6.62
CA ARG A 600 -17.12 -12.40 -5.19
C ARG A 600 -15.91 -13.24 -4.75
N ILE A 601 -15.45 -14.18 -5.58
CA ILE A 601 -14.24 -15.00 -5.34
C ILE A 601 -12.93 -14.20 -5.47
N TRP A 602 -13.00 -12.96 -5.95
CA TRP A 602 -11.92 -11.99 -5.87
C TRP A 602 -11.91 -11.33 -4.48
N PHE A 603 -11.40 -12.06 -3.49
CA PHE A 603 -11.58 -11.72 -2.08
C PHE A 603 -10.96 -10.38 -1.65
N ASP A 604 -9.87 -9.95 -2.28
CA ASP A 604 -9.18 -8.70 -1.97
C ASP A 604 -9.12 -7.72 -3.14
N THR A 605 -9.85 -8.01 -4.22
CA THR A 605 -9.91 -7.18 -5.43
C THR A 605 -11.32 -6.63 -5.58
N PRO A 606 -11.51 -5.30 -5.60
CA PRO A 606 -12.84 -4.69 -5.63
C PRO A 606 -13.44 -4.76 -7.04
N ALA A 607 -13.91 -5.94 -7.43
CA ALA A 607 -14.46 -6.22 -8.76
C ALA A 607 -15.67 -5.32 -9.10
N ASP A 608 -16.36 -4.83 -8.08
CA ASP A 608 -17.49 -3.91 -8.12
C ASP A 608 -17.12 -2.46 -8.49
N LEU A 609 -15.83 -2.09 -8.43
CA LEU A 609 -15.30 -0.80 -8.91
C LEU A 609 -14.85 -0.84 -10.38
N ARG A 610 -15.10 -1.95 -11.07
CA ARG A 610 -14.82 -2.09 -12.50
C ARG A 610 -15.78 -1.23 -13.31
N CYS A 611 -15.24 -0.46 -14.24
CA CYS A 611 -16.00 0.15 -15.32
C CYS A 611 -15.44 -0.24 -16.68
N GLU A 612 -16.28 -0.14 -17.71
CA GLU A 612 -15.97 -0.55 -19.08
C GLU A 612 -16.25 0.58 -20.07
N SER A 613 -15.55 0.54 -21.20
CA SER A 613 -15.74 1.52 -22.29
C SER A 613 -17.17 1.46 -22.83
N GLY A 614 -17.77 2.63 -23.05
CA GLY A 614 -19.12 2.75 -23.62
C GLY A 614 -20.24 2.18 -22.73
N LYS A 615 -19.96 1.93 -21.45
CA LYS A 615 -20.92 1.48 -20.45
C LYS A 615 -21.14 2.55 -19.41
N LYS A 616 -22.36 2.64 -18.89
CA LYS A 616 -22.62 3.51 -17.75
C LYS A 616 -21.77 3.07 -16.56
N CYS A 617 -21.09 4.04 -15.94
CA CYS A 617 -20.17 3.81 -14.82
C CYS A 617 -20.48 4.82 -13.74
N TRP A 618 -20.77 4.39 -12.52
CA TRP A 618 -21.08 5.28 -11.39
C TRP A 618 -19.86 5.68 -10.57
N ASN A 619 -18.70 5.10 -10.85
CA ASN A 619 -17.47 5.47 -10.18
C ASN A 619 -16.92 6.79 -10.75
N ALA A 620 -16.97 7.85 -9.96
CA ALA A 620 -16.63 9.22 -10.38
C ALA A 620 -15.14 9.58 -10.25
N GLY A 621 -14.31 8.69 -9.69
CA GLY A 621 -12.86 8.89 -9.56
C GLY A 621 -12.08 7.64 -9.95
N PRO A 622 -10.79 7.77 -10.29
CA PRO A 622 -9.95 6.60 -10.55
C PRO A 622 -9.78 5.76 -9.27
N THR A 623 -9.72 4.44 -9.45
CA THR A 623 -9.46 3.46 -8.38
C THR A 623 -8.32 2.53 -8.81
N PHE A 624 -7.39 2.27 -7.89
CA PHE A 624 -6.14 1.58 -8.19
C PHE A 624 -6.12 0.23 -7.49
N TRP A 625 -6.01 -0.83 -8.26
CA TRP A 625 -6.02 -2.21 -7.77
C TRP A 625 -5.58 -3.16 -8.88
N THR A 626 -5.06 -4.31 -8.49
CA THR A 626 -4.59 -5.34 -9.40
C THR A 626 -5.49 -6.56 -9.38
N ARG A 627 -5.57 -7.25 -10.52
CA ARG A 627 -6.15 -8.61 -10.60
C ARG A 627 -5.08 -9.69 -10.57
N LYS A 628 -3.81 -9.32 -10.51
CA LYS A 628 -2.69 -10.24 -10.73
C LYS A 628 -1.98 -10.58 -9.43
N ARG A 629 -1.66 -11.86 -9.28
CA ARG A 629 -0.68 -12.38 -8.32
C ARG A 629 0.50 -12.96 -9.07
N LEU A 630 1.70 -12.81 -8.53
CA LEU A 630 2.92 -13.43 -9.06
C LEU A 630 2.86 -14.93 -8.78
N ASP A 631 2.72 -15.73 -9.83
CA ASP A 631 2.61 -17.18 -9.70
C ASP A 631 4.00 -17.83 -9.72
N LYS A 632 4.88 -17.36 -10.60
CA LYS A 632 6.17 -17.99 -10.83
C LYS A 632 7.22 -17.02 -11.33
N ILE A 633 8.46 -17.23 -10.90
CA ILE A 633 9.65 -16.56 -11.44
C ILE A 633 10.51 -17.60 -12.15
N THR A 634 10.92 -17.30 -13.39
CA THR A 634 11.76 -18.19 -14.20
C THR A 634 13.03 -17.48 -14.60
N THR A 635 14.20 -18.03 -14.24
CA THR A 635 15.49 -17.51 -14.71
C THR A 635 15.96 -18.34 -15.91
N SER A 636 16.53 -17.68 -16.91
CA SER A 636 17.02 -18.34 -18.11
C SER A 636 18.29 -17.66 -18.62
N ALA A 637 19.24 -18.45 -19.12
CA ALA A 637 20.50 -17.97 -19.64
C ALA A 637 20.96 -18.82 -20.84
N GLN A 638 21.77 -18.24 -21.71
CA GLN A 638 22.46 -18.96 -22.78
C GLN A 638 23.57 -19.82 -22.16
N ARG A 639 23.34 -21.12 -22.00
CA ARG A 639 24.29 -22.07 -21.36
C ARG A 639 24.93 -23.04 -22.37
N ARG A 640 24.57 -22.90 -23.63
CA ARG A 640 24.98 -23.75 -24.74
C ARG A 640 25.74 -22.91 -25.76
N THR A 641 26.83 -23.48 -26.27
CA THR A 641 27.71 -22.82 -27.25
C THR A 641 27.25 -23.01 -28.69
N ASP A 642 26.39 -24.00 -28.94
CA ASP A 642 25.86 -24.34 -30.27
C ASP A 642 24.57 -23.58 -30.63
N THR A 643 24.03 -22.77 -29.72
CA THR A 643 22.81 -22.00 -29.92
C THR A 643 22.83 -20.69 -29.14
N THR A 644 22.14 -19.67 -29.66
CA THR A 644 21.86 -18.40 -28.96
C THR A 644 20.58 -18.45 -28.13
N ALA A 645 19.84 -19.56 -28.17
CA ALA A 645 18.65 -19.75 -27.35
C ALA A 645 19.03 -19.82 -25.86
N ARG A 646 18.19 -19.23 -25.01
CA ARG A 646 18.28 -19.33 -23.55
C ARG A 646 17.70 -20.66 -23.07
N GLN A 647 18.36 -21.31 -22.12
CA GLN A 647 17.82 -22.46 -21.38
C GLN A 647 17.35 -22.00 -20.00
N VAL A 648 16.26 -22.60 -19.50
CA VAL A 648 15.78 -22.36 -18.13
C VAL A 648 16.83 -22.84 -17.13
N VAL A 649 17.17 -22.00 -16.15
CA VAL A 649 18.14 -22.31 -15.09
C VAL A 649 17.42 -22.70 -13.82
N ASP A 650 16.61 -21.78 -13.28
CA ASP A 650 15.80 -22.00 -12.09
C ASP A 650 14.34 -21.59 -12.33
N GLU A 651 13.45 -22.30 -11.67
CA GLU A 651 12.04 -21.94 -11.50
C GLU A 651 11.75 -21.75 -10.01
N TYR A 652 11.04 -20.68 -9.67
CA TYR A 652 10.56 -20.39 -8.32
C TYR A 652 9.05 -20.31 -8.35
N GLN A 653 8.38 -21.36 -7.91
CA GLN A 653 6.93 -21.42 -7.82
C GLN A 653 6.46 -20.81 -6.49
N LEU A 654 5.59 -19.81 -6.56
CA LEU A 654 4.95 -19.22 -5.40
C LEU A 654 3.60 -19.93 -5.18
N SER A 655 3.27 -20.20 -3.92
CA SER A 655 1.95 -20.66 -3.50
C SER A 655 1.35 -19.65 -2.54
N GLN A 656 0.13 -19.19 -2.85
CA GLN A 656 -0.57 -18.17 -2.07
C GLN A 656 -1.98 -18.62 -1.72
N SER A 657 -2.56 -18.02 -0.70
CA SER A 657 -3.92 -18.28 -0.26
C SER A 657 -4.67 -17.00 0.10
N PHE A 658 -5.99 -17.13 0.21
CA PHE A 658 -6.87 -16.15 0.86
C PHE A 658 -7.43 -16.81 2.12
N ALA A 659 -6.58 -16.93 3.14
CA ALA A 659 -6.95 -17.55 4.41
C ALA A 659 -8.04 -16.75 5.13
N GLU A 660 -8.95 -17.43 5.84
CA GLU A 660 -9.86 -16.77 6.77
C GLU A 660 -9.01 -16.04 7.84
N LEU A 661 -9.12 -14.70 7.91
CA LEU A 661 -8.46 -13.97 8.97
C LEU A 661 -9.14 -14.26 10.30
N LYS A 662 -8.33 -14.38 11.35
CA LYS A 662 -8.78 -14.78 12.69
C LYS A 662 -9.83 -13.85 13.31
N THR A 663 -9.99 -12.64 12.78
CA THR A 663 -10.96 -11.63 13.24
C THR A 663 -11.85 -11.01 12.18
N GLY A 664 -11.98 -11.63 11.00
CA GLY A 664 -13.07 -11.31 10.07
C GLY A 664 -12.62 -10.76 8.71
N PRO A 665 -13.44 -9.90 8.06
CA PRO A 665 -13.59 -9.86 6.60
C PRO A 665 -12.45 -9.19 5.81
N ASN A 666 -11.29 -8.92 6.42
CA ASN A 666 -10.19 -8.18 5.79
C ASN A 666 -9.22 -9.06 5.00
N THR A 667 -9.74 -10.15 4.42
CA THR A 667 -8.97 -11.18 3.73
C THR A 667 -8.02 -10.56 2.71
N ALA A 668 -6.76 -10.96 2.79
CA ALA A 668 -5.69 -10.45 1.94
C ALA A 668 -4.86 -11.61 1.43
N LEU A 669 -4.28 -11.47 0.24
CA LEU A 669 -3.41 -12.49 -0.33
C LEU A 669 -2.26 -12.79 0.64
N TRP A 670 -2.08 -14.05 1.03
CA TRP A 670 -1.00 -14.50 1.89
C TRP A 670 -0.04 -15.39 1.10
N LEU A 671 1.27 -15.22 1.31
CA LEU A 671 2.28 -16.09 0.69
C LEU A 671 2.54 -17.28 1.62
N GLU A 672 2.17 -18.48 1.17
CA GLU A 672 2.37 -19.72 1.93
C GLU A 672 3.77 -20.27 1.76
N SER A 673 4.28 -20.27 0.52
CA SER A 673 5.57 -20.88 0.22
C SER A 673 6.22 -20.42 -1.07
N ILE A 674 7.54 -20.63 -1.16
CA ILE A 674 8.32 -20.52 -2.40
C ILE A 674 9.07 -21.83 -2.60
N GLN A 675 8.92 -22.42 -3.79
CA GLN A 675 9.53 -23.69 -4.16
C GLN A 675 10.49 -23.51 -5.33
N ARG A 676 11.77 -23.78 -5.12
CA ARG A 676 12.79 -23.74 -6.17
C ARG A 676 12.94 -25.08 -6.88
N THR A 677 13.07 -25.04 -8.21
CA THR A 677 13.48 -26.16 -9.07
C THR A 677 14.63 -25.72 -9.96
N GLY A 678 15.79 -26.37 -9.83
CA GLY A 678 16.96 -26.14 -10.67
C GLY A 678 17.03 -27.14 -11.82
N TYR A 679 17.41 -26.67 -13.01
CA TYR A 679 17.48 -27.47 -14.23
C TYR A 679 18.92 -27.64 -14.75
N ALA A 680 19.25 -28.84 -15.19
CA ALA A 680 20.51 -29.16 -15.86
C ALA A 680 20.66 -28.40 -17.20
N ARG A 681 21.82 -28.58 -17.87
CA ARG A 681 22.30 -27.72 -18.96
C ARG A 681 21.28 -27.50 -20.10
N ASN A 682 20.49 -28.51 -20.48
CA ASN A 682 19.50 -28.36 -21.56
C ASN A 682 18.18 -27.69 -21.14
N GLY A 683 18.02 -27.33 -19.86
CA GLY A 683 16.89 -26.57 -19.34
C GLY A 683 15.69 -27.45 -18.98
N SER A 684 14.48 -26.97 -19.22
CA SER A 684 13.24 -27.61 -18.78
C SER A 684 12.95 -28.99 -19.39
N THR A 685 13.70 -29.39 -20.42
CA THR A 685 13.63 -30.72 -21.04
C THR A 685 14.69 -31.70 -20.52
N ASP A 686 15.54 -31.26 -19.60
CA ASP A 686 16.64 -32.03 -19.01
C ASP A 686 16.30 -32.52 -17.58
N ALA A 687 17.25 -33.17 -16.93
CA ALA A 687 17.18 -33.48 -15.50
C ALA A 687 16.97 -32.21 -14.67
N SER A 688 16.16 -32.33 -13.61
CA SER A 688 15.88 -31.24 -12.67
C SER A 688 15.90 -31.72 -11.24
N VAL A 689 16.17 -30.79 -10.32
CA VAL A 689 16.13 -31.03 -8.88
C VAL A 689 15.13 -30.06 -8.26
N LYS A 690 14.07 -30.60 -7.67
CA LYS A 690 13.13 -29.83 -6.87
C LYS A 690 13.61 -29.84 -5.42
N LEU A 691 13.87 -28.65 -4.87
CA LEU A 691 14.23 -28.51 -3.45
C LEU A 691 12.99 -28.69 -2.57
N ASN A 692 13.10 -28.57 -1.25
CA ASN A 692 11.90 -28.40 -0.43
C ASN A 692 11.43 -26.95 -0.51
N SER A 693 10.13 -26.71 -0.30
CA SER A 693 9.59 -25.35 -0.23
C SER A 693 10.08 -24.62 1.03
N VAL A 694 10.44 -23.34 0.89
CA VAL A 694 10.46 -22.42 2.04
C VAL A 694 9.02 -22.07 2.36
N ARG A 695 8.58 -22.28 3.60
CA ARG A 695 7.19 -22.03 4.05
C ARG A 695 7.11 -20.88 5.05
N PHE A 696 6.00 -20.14 5.00
CA PHE A 696 5.72 -18.99 5.85
C PHE A 696 4.39 -19.18 6.58
N GLU A 697 4.47 -19.39 7.89
CA GLU A 697 3.29 -19.61 8.73
C GLU A 697 2.92 -18.31 9.46
N SER A 698 1.61 -18.02 9.50
CA SER A 698 1.07 -16.83 10.15
C SER A 698 0.93 -16.99 11.66
N ASN A 699 0.79 -15.87 12.37
CA ASN A 699 0.55 -15.81 13.81
C ASN A 699 -0.68 -16.60 14.26
N SER A 700 -0.56 -17.33 15.38
CA SER A 700 -1.65 -18.11 15.99
C SER A 700 -2.75 -17.24 16.59
N ASP A 701 -2.36 -16.15 17.24
CA ASP A 701 -3.24 -15.29 18.02
C ASP A 701 -3.78 -14.14 17.18
N ASP A 702 -4.92 -13.59 17.54
CA ASP A 702 -5.43 -12.39 16.87
C ASP A 702 -4.52 -11.18 17.13
N MET A 703 -4.22 -10.42 16.08
CA MET A 703 -3.35 -9.24 16.12
C MET A 703 -4.02 -8.07 15.37
N PRO A 704 -5.03 -7.42 15.98
CA PRO A 704 -5.77 -6.34 15.34
C PRO A 704 -4.89 -5.10 15.22
N ASN A 705 -4.84 -4.51 14.04
CA ASN A 705 -4.18 -3.22 13.81
C ASN A 705 -4.92 -2.10 14.54
N ARG A 706 -6.25 -2.16 14.70
CA ARG A 706 -7.01 -1.11 15.38
C ARG A 706 -7.18 -1.37 16.88
N VAL A 707 -7.09 -0.32 17.69
CA VAL A 707 -7.33 -0.37 19.14
C VAL A 707 -8.84 -0.33 19.43
N LEU A 708 -9.47 -1.52 19.49
CA LEU A 708 -10.93 -1.64 19.70
C LEU A 708 -11.43 -1.00 21.00
N ALA A 709 -10.61 -0.98 22.06
CA ALA A 709 -11.00 -0.46 23.37
C ALA A 709 -11.34 1.05 23.36
N VAL A 710 -10.89 1.82 22.35
CA VAL A 710 -11.17 3.26 22.25
C VAL A 710 -12.58 3.52 21.72
N ASN A 711 -13.02 2.81 20.68
CA ASN A 711 -14.35 2.94 20.10
C ASN A 711 -14.88 1.55 19.67
N PRO A 712 -15.47 0.75 20.57
CA PRO A 712 -15.85 -0.63 20.28
C PRO A 712 -16.96 -0.77 19.22
N GLN A 713 -17.71 0.30 18.94
CA GLN A 713 -18.79 0.33 17.94
C GLN A 713 -18.27 0.47 16.50
N ARG A 714 -17.03 0.93 16.30
CA ARG A 714 -16.45 1.03 14.94
C ARG A 714 -15.87 -0.33 14.54
N PRO A 715 -15.87 -0.71 13.24
CA PRO A 715 -15.35 -2.00 12.80
C PRO A 715 -13.88 -2.26 13.19
N GLY A 716 -13.51 -3.52 13.37
CA GLY A 716 -12.12 -3.93 13.59
C GLY A 716 -11.32 -3.98 12.29
N PHE A 717 -9.99 -3.90 12.40
CA PHE A 717 -9.06 -4.09 11.29
C PHE A 717 -7.92 -4.99 11.75
N SER A 718 -7.73 -6.13 11.09
CA SER A 718 -6.78 -7.16 11.49
C SER A 718 -6.09 -7.75 10.28
N ARG A 719 -4.83 -8.15 10.45
CA ARG A 719 -3.97 -8.67 9.39
C ARG A 719 -3.03 -9.74 9.95
N LEU A 720 -2.62 -10.68 9.09
CA LEU A 720 -1.65 -11.72 9.44
C LEU A 720 -0.22 -11.16 9.43
N ARG A 721 0.64 -11.78 10.23
CA ARG A 721 2.09 -11.54 10.31
C ARG A 721 2.82 -12.89 10.35
N ILE A 722 4.01 -12.95 9.78
CA ILE A 722 4.84 -14.16 9.82
C ILE A 722 5.23 -14.43 11.28
N ALA A 723 4.86 -15.61 11.77
CA ALA A 723 5.26 -16.11 13.08
C ALA A 723 6.24 -17.27 12.99
N ARG A 724 6.35 -17.93 11.84
CA ARG A 724 7.34 -18.98 11.63
C ARG A 724 7.75 -19.08 10.17
N VAL A 725 9.05 -19.25 9.92
CA VAL A 725 9.63 -19.52 8.60
C VAL A 725 10.31 -20.88 8.65
N ILE A 726 10.04 -21.73 7.68
CA ILE A 726 10.65 -23.06 7.58
C ILE A 726 11.46 -23.07 6.29
N ASN A 727 12.77 -23.25 6.41
CA ASN A 727 13.70 -23.17 5.28
C ASN A 727 13.75 -24.48 4.47
N GLU A 728 14.47 -24.46 3.34
CA GLU A 728 14.60 -25.62 2.42
C GLU A 728 15.21 -26.87 3.10
N TYR A 729 15.90 -26.70 4.23
CA TYR A 729 16.52 -27.77 5.00
C TYR A 729 15.66 -28.26 6.18
N GLY A 730 14.47 -27.69 6.37
CA GLY A 730 13.58 -27.98 7.49
C GLY A 730 13.91 -27.23 8.78
N GLY A 731 14.95 -26.40 8.80
CA GLY A 731 15.24 -25.51 9.92
C GLY A 731 14.21 -24.41 10.05
N GLU A 732 13.95 -23.96 11.27
CA GLU A 732 12.84 -23.05 11.58
C GLU A 732 13.32 -21.73 12.17
N THR A 733 12.63 -20.66 11.84
CA THR A 733 12.76 -19.35 12.48
C THR A 733 11.41 -19.00 13.07
N VAL A 734 11.28 -19.06 14.39
CA VAL A 734 10.06 -18.75 15.14
C VAL A 734 10.12 -17.31 15.63
N VAL A 735 9.10 -16.52 15.30
CA VAL A 735 8.98 -15.10 15.62
C VAL A 735 7.86 -14.91 16.63
N LYS A 736 8.21 -14.39 17.80
CA LYS A 736 7.25 -14.00 18.83
C LYS A 736 7.13 -12.49 18.87
N TYR A 737 5.91 -11.97 18.70
CA TYR A 737 5.62 -10.55 18.86
C TYR A 737 5.32 -10.19 20.33
N LYS A 738 5.56 -8.94 20.71
CA LYS A 738 5.20 -8.44 22.04
C LYS A 738 3.68 -8.40 22.21
N PRO A 739 3.15 -8.83 23.37
CA PRO A 739 1.74 -8.63 23.68
C PRO A 739 1.42 -7.14 23.82
N ILE A 740 0.18 -6.77 23.53
CA ILE A 740 -0.33 -5.42 23.74
C ILE A 740 -0.44 -5.18 25.25
N THR A 741 0.06 -4.04 25.72
CA THR A 741 0.02 -3.66 27.15
C THR A 741 -0.39 -2.20 27.32
N GLY A 742 -0.52 -1.76 28.57
CA GLY A 742 -0.75 -0.35 28.92
C GLY A 742 -2.06 0.22 28.36
N LYS A 743 -1.99 1.50 27.94
CA LYS A 743 -3.15 2.22 27.38
C LYS A 743 -3.56 1.70 26.01
N CYS A 744 -2.65 1.09 25.26
CA CYS A 744 -3.02 0.45 24.00
C CYS A 744 -3.95 -0.76 24.21
N ALA A 745 -3.81 -1.49 25.32
CA ALA A 745 -4.72 -2.60 25.63
C ALA A 745 -6.05 -2.14 26.23
N THR A 746 -6.02 -1.11 27.08
CA THR A 746 -7.15 -0.73 27.93
C THR A 746 -7.92 0.52 27.46
N GLY A 747 -7.38 1.28 26.52
CA GLY A 747 -7.88 2.60 26.15
C GLY A 747 -7.31 3.72 27.02
N GLY A 748 -8.04 4.83 27.15
CA GLY A 748 -7.57 6.03 27.89
C GLY A 748 -6.44 6.79 27.18
N LEU A 749 -6.43 6.71 25.85
CA LEU A 749 -5.49 7.38 24.96
C LEU A 749 -5.95 8.82 24.68
N PRO A 750 -5.04 9.77 24.41
CA PRO A 750 -5.41 11.17 24.19
C PRO A 750 -6.29 11.35 22.94
N GLY A 751 -7.20 12.31 23.01
CA GLY A 751 -8.02 12.74 21.88
C GLY A 751 -7.26 13.71 20.95
N LYS A 752 -7.83 14.01 19.78
CA LYS A 752 -7.18 14.86 18.75
C LYS A 752 -6.77 16.26 19.20
N THR A 753 -7.38 16.78 20.26
CA THR A 753 -7.10 18.13 20.78
C THR A 753 -5.94 18.18 21.77
N ASP A 754 -5.52 17.04 22.33
CA ASP A 754 -4.41 16.98 23.29
C ASP A 754 -3.07 16.77 22.56
N THR A 755 -2.66 17.78 21.81
CA THR A 755 -1.45 17.73 20.96
C THR A 755 -0.16 17.50 21.76
N ALA A 756 -0.11 17.96 23.01
CA ALA A 756 1.04 17.73 23.90
C ALA A 756 1.17 16.24 24.27
N ALA A 757 0.08 15.57 24.61
CA ALA A 757 0.09 14.13 24.88
C ALA A 757 0.35 13.31 23.61
N LEU A 758 -0.21 13.71 22.47
CA LEU A 758 0.06 13.04 21.18
C LEU A 758 1.54 13.15 20.79
N LYS A 759 2.16 14.32 20.96
CA LYS A 759 3.59 14.56 20.69
C LYS A 759 4.53 13.78 21.62
N SER A 760 4.13 13.59 22.86
CA SER A 760 4.92 12.89 23.88
C SER A 760 4.59 11.41 23.99
N ASN A 761 3.81 10.87 23.06
CA ASN A 761 3.43 9.46 23.02
C ASN A 761 4.66 8.55 22.92
N THR A 762 4.78 7.61 23.85
CA THR A 762 5.82 6.56 23.87
C THR A 762 5.23 5.14 23.83
N GLU A 763 3.91 5.04 23.64
CA GLU A 763 3.19 3.78 23.58
C GLU A 763 3.38 3.08 22.23
N LEU A 764 3.13 1.76 22.18
CA LEU A 764 3.12 0.94 20.96
C LEU A 764 1.78 1.02 20.21
N CYS A 765 1.15 2.18 20.24
CA CYS A 765 0.01 2.52 19.42
C CYS A 765 0.07 4.00 19.06
N TYR A 766 -0.55 4.37 17.95
CA TYR A 766 -0.49 5.71 17.38
C TYR A 766 -1.86 6.21 16.93
N PRO A 767 -2.09 7.53 17.01
CA PRO A 767 -3.30 8.14 16.48
C PRO A 767 -3.26 8.12 14.96
N SER A 768 -4.37 7.82 14.32
CA SER A 768 -4.57 8.05 12.88
C SER A 768 -5.93 8.72 12.70
N PHE A 769 -6.04 9.68 11.77
CA PHE A 769 -7.34 10.22 11.40
C PHE A 769 -8.12 9.13 10.66
N TRP A 770 -9.09 8.57 11.37
CA TRP A 770 -9.81 7.40 10.96
C TRP A 770 -11.21 7.46 11.56
N ASN A 771 -12.22 7.44 10.70
CA ASN A 771 -13.61 7.39 11.10
C ASN A 771 -14.41 6.61 10.04
N PRO A 772 -15.41 5.81 10.45
CA PRO A 772 -16.33 5.20 9.50
C PRO A 772 -17.17 6.18 8.69
N ASP A 773 -17.37 7.40 9.18
CA ASP A 773 -17.81 8.52 8.37
C ASP A 773 -16.58 9.26 7.80
N PRO A 774 -16.32 9.21 6.49
CA PRO A 774 -15.18 9.90 5.90
C PRO A 774 -15.27 11.43 5.98
N GLU A 775 -16.43 12.02 6.32
CA GLU A 775 -16.56 13.46 6.58
C GLU A 775 -16.28 13.85 8.03
N VAL A 776 -16.22 12.88 8.96
CA VAL A 776 -15.89 13.13 10.36
C VAL A 776 -14.38 13.07 10.56
N GLU A 777 -13.78 14.23 10.78
CA GLU A 777 -12.35 14.35 11.08
C GLU A 777 -12.09 14.07 12.55
N ASP A 778 -12.00 12.79 12.89
CA ASP A 778 -11.66 12.33 14.22
C ASP A 778 -10.51 11.32 14.19
N ILE A 779 -9.82 11.16 15.33
CA ILE A 779 -8.75 10.17 15.44
C ILE A 779 -9.29 8.85 15.99
N ASP A 780 -8.64 7.78 15.57
CA ASP A 780 -8.67 6.49 16.26
C ASP A 780 -7.24 6.01 16.47
N TRP A 781 -7.08 4.93 17.23
CA TRP A 781 -5.76 4.42 17.60
C TRP A 781 -5.46 3.10 16.91
N PHE A 782 -4.21 2.93 16.48
CA PHE A 782 -3.70 1.76 15.78
C PHE A 782 -2.49 1.19 16.51
N HIS A 783 -2.40 -0.13 16.64
CA HIS A 783 -1.29 -0.85 17.24
C HIS A 783 -0.07 -0.87 16.30
N LYS A 784 1.10 -0.79 16.92
CA LYS A 784 2.38 -1.16 16.32
C LYS A 784 2.88 -2.44 17.00
N TYR A 785 3.06 -3.50 16.23
CA TYR A 785 3.58 -4.76 16.74
C TYR A 785 5.08 -4.83 16.55
N VAL A 786 5.78 -5.21 17.61
CA VAL A 786 7.24 -5.34 17.60
C VAL A 786 7.65 -6.73 18.03
N VAL A 787 8.78 -7.19 17.51
CA VAL A 787 9.32 -8.52 17.81
C VAL A 787 9.77 -8.58 19.27
N ALA A 788 9.26 -9.54 20.04
CA ALA A 788 9.76 -9.84 21.38
C ALA A 788 10.99 -10.73 21.31
N SER A 789 10.95 -11.78 20.48
CA SER A 789 12.07 -12.69 20.26
C SER A 789 12.00 -13.39 18.91
N ILE A 790 13.17 -13.79 18.42
CA ILE A 790 13.36 -14.71 17.30
C ILE A 790 14.11 -15.91 17.82
N GLU A 791 13.64 -17.10 17.48
CA GLU A 791 14.27 -18.36 17.81
C GLU A 791 14.59 -19.11 16.52
N GLU A 792 15.86 -19.46 16.34
CA GLU A 792 16.35 -20.23 15.21
C GLU A 792 16.57 -21.67 15.66
N LEU A 793 15.84 -22.59 15.05
CA LEU A 793 15.85 -24.03 15.35
C LEU A 793 16.43 -24.78 14.14
N PRO A 794 17.74 -25.11 14.15
CA PRO A 794 18.36 -25.82 13.04
C PRO A 794 17.92 -27.29 13.02
N ASN A 795 17.55 -27.80 11.85
CA ASN A 795 17.18 -29.20 11.64
C ASN A 795 18.40 -30.03 11.18
N ILE A 796 19.51 -29.91 11.90
CA ILE A 796 20.77 -30.62 11.64
C ILE A 796 21.30 -31.17 12.96
N GLU A 797 21.72 -32.43 12.97
CA GLU A 797 22.27 -33.08 14.17
C GLU A 797 23.49 -32.33 14.73
N GLY A 798 23.53 -32.15 16.05
CA GLY A 798 24.63 -31.48 16.75
C GLY A 798 24.59 -29.94 16.76
N SER A 799 23.58 -29.32 16.13
CA SER A 799 23.36 -27.87 16.20
C SER A 799 22.36 -27.49 17.30
N PHE A 800 22.60 -26.38 17.99
CA PHE A 800 21.74 -25.90 19.07
C PHE A 800 20.87 -24.74 18.60
N GLY A 801 19.62 -24.70 19.08
CA GLY A 801 18.75 -23.56 18.86
C GLY A 801 19.32 -22.28 19.44
N THR A 802 19.15 -21.16 18.74
CA THR A 802 19.58 -19.84 19.21
C THR A 802 18.39 -18.92 19.36
N LYS A 803 18.25 -18.33 20.54
CA LYS A 803 17.21 -17.34 20.84
C LYS A 803 17.82 -15.95 20.92
N THR A 804 17.22 -15.01 20.20
CA THR A 804 17.52 -13.58 20.26
C THR A 804 16.29 -12.85 20.76
N ALA A 805 16.39 -12.15 21.89
CA ALA A 805 15.30 -11.35 22.46
C ALA A 805 15.59 -9.85 22.33
N TYR A 806 14.52 -9.06 22.25
CA TYR A 806 14.60 -7.63 22.04
C TYR A 806 13.87 -6.86 23.13
N GLU A 807 14.56 -5.87 23.67
CA GLU A 807 13.97 -4.85 24.54
C GLU A 807 14.05 -3.49 23.87
N TYR A 808 13.01 -2.70 24.07
CA TYR A 808 12.82 -1.43 23.41
C TYR A 808 12.56 -0.36 24.45
N LYS A 809 13.23 0.78 24.32
CA LYS A 809 13.06 1.93 25.20
C LYS A 809 12.57 3.12 24.39
N ASN A 810 11.51 3.76 24.90
CA ASN A 810 10.93 5.00 24.39
C ASN A 810 10.68 5.00 22.87
N ALA A 811 9.50 4.51 22.46
CA ALA A 811 9.01 4.77 21.11
C ALA A 811 8.93 6.28 20.85
N GLY A 812 9.14 6.70 19.61
CA GLY A 812 8.89 8.07 19.16
C GLY A 812 7.87 8.10 18.03
N TRP A 813 7.01 9.12 18.05
CA TRP A 813 6.02 9.38 17.00
C TRP A 813 6.15 10.83 16.54
N LYS A 814 6.44 11.03 15.26
CA LYS A 814 6.53 12.33 14.60
C LYS A 814 5.18 12.73 14.02
N PHE A 815 5.00 14.04 13.88
CA PHE A 815 3.86 14.62 13.18
C PHE A 815 3.95 14.25 11.69
N ALA A 816 2.97 13.50 11.19
CA ALA A 816 2.89 13.12 9.80
C ALA A 816 2.31 14.27 8.98
N ASP A 817 3.19 15.01 8.31
CA ASP A 817 2.90 16.26 7.63
C ASP A 817 2.85 16.11 6.10
N GLY A 818 2.35 14.96 5.64
CA GLY A 818 2.22 14.66 4.21
C GLY A 818 1.52 15.78 3.44
N GLU A 819 2.11 16.17 2.31
CA GLU A 819 1.68 17.32 1.51
C GLU A 819 0.25 17.17 0.99
N PHE A 820 -0.08 15.97 0.52
CA PHE A 820 -1.40 15.62 -0.01
C PHE A 820 -2.38 15.15 1.07
N THR A 821 -1.97 15.14 2.33
CA THR A 821 -2.87 14.92 3.46
C THR A 821 -3.53 16.24 3.83
N LYS A 822 -4.85 16.25 4.01
CA LYS A 822 -5.59 17.45 4.45
C LYS A 822 -5.00 17.98 5.76
N LYS A 823 -4.79 19.30 5.84
CA LYS A 823 -4.18 19.97 7.02
C LYS A 823 -4.82 19.57 8.35
N SER A 824 -6.15 19.48 8.39
CA SER A 824 -6.91 19.13 9.59
C SER A 824 -6.81 17.66 9.99
N THR A 825 -6.29 16.78 9.12
CA THR A 825 -6.14 15.34 9.38
C THR A 825 -4.68 14.89 9.58
N ARG A 826 -3.76 15.84 9.77
CA ARG A 826 -2.35 15.54 10.12
C ARG A 826 -2.22 15.32 11.62
N THR A 827 -1.49 14.28 12.03
CA THR A 827 -1.34 13.90 13.46
C THR A 827 0.00 13.19 13.71
N TYR A 828 0.31 12.86 14.97
CA TYR A 828 1.54 12.17 15.38
C TYR A 828 1.51 10.66 15.07
N SER A 829 1.44 10.31 13.78
CA SER A 829 1.31 8.92 13.29
C SER A 829 2.56 8.36 12.62
N GLN A 830 3.61 9.17 12.40
CA GLN A 830 4.83 8.70 11.74
C GLN A 830 5.79 8.08 12.77
N PHE A 831 6.06 6.79 12.69
CA PHE A 831 6.96 6.13 13.63
C PHE A 831 8.41 6.60 13.47
N ALA A 832 9.00 7.11 14.55
CA ALA A 832 10.34 7.68 14.59
C ALA A 832 11.44 6.66 14.97
N GLY A 833 11.05 5.45 15.37
CA GLY A 833 11.96 4.46 15.95
C GLY A 833 11.97 4.48 17.47
N PHE A 834 12.67 3.50 18.05
CA PHE A 834 13.02 3.48 19.47
C PHE A 834 14.29 4.29 19.72
N GLU A 835 14.34 4.95 20.89
CA GLU A 835 15.56 5.65 21.33
C GLU A 835 16.71 4.67 21.53
N GLN A 836 16.39 3.49 22.07
CA GLN A 836 17.36 2.45 22.36
C GLN A 836 16.73 1.07 22.13
N THR A 837 17.53 0.17 21.54
CA THR A 837 17.24 -1.26 21.45
C THR A 837 18.30 -2.03 22.22
N THR A 838 17.87 -2.98 23.05
CA THR A 838 18.76 -3.96 23.68
C THR A 838 18.50 -5.33 23.06
N VAL A 839 19.55 -5.98 22.58
CA VAL A 839 19.51 -7.30 21.95
C VAL A 839 20.20 -8.30 22.88
N LEU A 840 19.53 -9.40 23.19
CA LEU A 840 20.02 -10.43 24.07
C LEU A 840 20.07 -11.78 23.34
N THR A 841 21.26 -12.32 23.09
CA THR A 841 21.44 -13.54 22.27
C THR A 841 22.03 -14.69 23.09
N GLY A 842 21.47 -15.88 22.92
CA GLY A 842 21.88 -17.10 23.62
C GLY A 842 20.75 -17.67 24.50
N PRO A 843 20.93 -18.90 25.02
CA PRO A 843 19.91 -19.57 25.82
C PRO A 843 19.63 -18.82 27.13
N ASP A 844 18.40 -18.96 27.63
CA ASP A 844 18.09 -18.59 29.01
C ASP A 844 18.83 -19.60 29.92
N LYS A 845 19.65 -19.15 30.88
CA LYS A 845 20.30 -20.06 31.84
C LYS A 845 19.21 -20.94 32.47
N ALA A 846 19.40 -22.26 32.49
CA ALA A 846 18.62 -23.11 33.38
C ALA A 846 18.73 -22.51 34.79
N ALA A 847 17.60 -22.23 35.44
CA ALA A 847 17.62 -21.82 36.83
C ALA A 847 18.31 -22.93 37.62
N GLU A 848 19.43 -22.61 38.29
CA GLU A 848 19.95 -23.49 39.33
C GLU A 848 18.84 -23.65 40.38
N ASP A 849 18.36 -24.88 40.53
CA ASP A 849 17.61 -25.42 41.67
C ASP A 849 16.38 -24.64 42.18
N ASN A 850 15.25 -24.68 41.47
CA ASN A 850 13.93 -24.46 42.09
C ASN A 850 12.78 -25.35 41.53
N GLY A 851 13.09 -26.52 40.96
CA GLY A 851 12.08 -27.56 40.70
C GLY A 851 11.01 -27.24 39.65
N ASN A 852 11.17 -26.18 38.86
CA ASN A 852 10.38 -25.95 37.64
C ASN A 852 11.25 -26.25 36.43
N GLU A 853 10.84 -27.24 35.64
CA GLU A 853 11.47 -27.62 34.37
C GLU A 853 11.43 -26.43 33.39
N GLY A 854 12.51 -25.66 33.35
CA GLY A 854 12.79 -24.76 32.24
C GLY A 854 13.53 -25.51 31.15
N GLU A 855 13.16 -25.26 29.88
CA GLU A 855 13.78 -25.78 28.65
C GLU A 855 15.21 -25.24 28.44
N GLY A 856 16.09 -25.41 29.42
CA GLY A 856 17.51 -25.11 29.30
C GLY A 856 18.28 -26.34 28.81
N ILE A 857 19.21 -26.15 27.87
CA ILE A 857 20.15 -27.21 27.48
C ILE A 857 21.16 -27.39 28.62
N ALA A 858 21.07 -28.51 29.33
CA ALA A 858 22.00 -28.86 30.39
C ALA A 858 23.44 -28.98 29.84
N GLY A 859 24.39 -28.21 30.41
CA GLY A 859 25.82 -28.32 30.10
C GLY A 859 26.44 -27.21 29.24
N LEU A 860 25.69 -26.18 28.84
CA LEU A 860 26.24 -24.99 28.17
C LEU A 860 26.41 -23.83 29.17
N ASP A 861 27.62 -23.68 29.72
CA ASP A 861 28.00 -22.58 30.64
C ASP A 861 28.26 -21.24 29.93
N SER A 862 27.97 -21.13 28.63
CA SER A 862 28.23 -19.89 27.88
C SER A 862 27.25 -18.78 28.30
N PRO A 863 27.76 -17.61 28.76
CA PRO A 863 26.90 -16.51 29.16
C PRO A 863 26.16 -15.93 27.96
N ARG A 864 24.87 -15.62 28.16
CA ARG A 864 24.06 -14.86 27.21
C ARG A 864 24.72 -13.51 26.92
N THR A 865 24.84 -13.14 25.65
CA THR A 865 25.45 -11.87 25.25
C THR A 865 24.41 -10.74 25.23
N LYS A 866 24.88 -9.49 25.35
CA LYS A 866 24.05 -8.30 25.24
C LYS A 866 24.70 -7.27 24.32
N ALA A 867 23.88 -6.68 23.45
CA ALA A 867 24.22 -5.49 22.68
C ALA A 867 23.18 -4.41 22.93
N VAL A 868 23.61 -3.15 23.00
CA VAL A 868 22.75 -1.99 23.18
C VAL A 868 23.06 -0.98 22.09
N THR A 869 22.05 -0.55 21.36
CA THR A 869 22.19 0.47 20.32
C THR A 869 21.26 1.64 20.62
N ARG A 870 21.76 2.87 20.51
CA ARG A 870 21.01 4.12 20.60
C ARG A 870 20.92 4.78 19.24
N TYR A 871 19.78 5.39 18.95
CA TYR A 871 19.50 5.96 17.64
C TYR A 871 19.09 7.42 17.73
N PHE A 872 19.46 8.16 16.69
CA PHE A 872 18.78 9.39 16.33
C PHE A 872 17.39 9.04 15.77
N ARG A 873 16.34 9.68 16.29
CA ARG A 873 14.95 9.49 15.86
C ARG A 873 14.44 10.65 15.00
N GLY A 874 15.18 11.76 14.96
CA GLY A 874 14.78 12.98 14.27
C GLY A 874 13.64 13.72 14.96
N MET A 875 13.59 13.70 16.30
CA MET A 875 12.52 14.34 17.09
C MET A 875 12.63 15.88 17.16
N GLY A 876 13.67 16.46 16.57
CA GLY A 876 13.87 17.89 16.37
C GLY A 876 15.07 18.47 17.12
N ASP A 877 15.44 19.69 16.76
CA ASP A 877 16.68 20.37 17.20
C ASP A 877 16.73 20.72 18.70
N THR A 878 15.62 20.53 19.41
CA THR A 878 15.50 20.78 20.86
C THR A 878 15.66 19.51 21.70
N VAL A 879 15.64 18.33 21.07
CA VAL A 879 15.79 17.04 21.73
C VAL A 879 17.25 16.64 21.69
N SER A 880 17.82 16.28 22.84
CA SER A 880 19.22 15.84 22.95
C SER A 880 19.32 14.33 22.90
N VAL A 881 20.15 13.79 22.01
CA VAL A 881 20.56 12.38 22.06
C VAL A 881 21.78 12.27 22.95
N LYS A 882 21.67 11.44 23.99
CA LYS A 882 22.71 11.29 25.01
C LYS A 882 23.32 9.90 24.94
N ASP A 883 24.60 9.85 25.27
CA ASP A 883 25.34 8.61 25.40
C ASP A 883 25.05 7.91 26.74
N ILE A 884 25.62 6.73 26.97
CA ILE A 884 25.43 5.97 28.21
C ILE A 884 25.89 6.71 29.48
N THR A 885 26.78 7.70 29.35
CA THR A 885 27.28 8.52 30.47
C THR A 885 26.38 9.72 30.78
N GLY A 886 25.39 9.98 29.92
CA GLY A 886 24.51 11.14 30.01
C GLY A 886 25.05 12.38 29.30
N ALA A 887 26.20 12.29 28.62
CA ALA A 887 26.75 13.37 27.80
C ALA A 887 25.96 13.48 26.49
N GLU A 888 25.72 14.70 26.04
CA GLU A 888 25.05 14.96 24.76
C GLU A 888 25.98 14.62 23.60
N ILE A 889 25.54 13.72 22.71
CA ILE A 889 26.23 13.40 21.46
C ILE A 889 25.94 14.50 20.43
N ALA A 890 24.64 14.75 20.20
CA ALA A 890 24.13 15.81 19.34
C ALA A 890 22.64 16.05 19.58
N LYS A 891 22.09 17.09 18.94
CA LYS A 891 20.64 17.28 18.82
C LYS A 891 20.04 16.26 17.86
N ASP A 892 18.81 15.83 18.15
CA ASP A 892 18.08 14.83 17.38
C ASP A 892 17.46 15.44 16.11
N LYS A 893 18.30 16.02 15.26
CA LYS A 893 17.88 16.71 14.04
C LYS A 893 17.15 15.76 13.10
N GLU A 894 16.12 16.26 12.42
CA GLU A 894 15.36 15.50 11.43
C GLU A 894 16.22 14.67 10.44
N PRO A 895 17.27 15.22 9.79
CA PRO A 895 18.10 14.44 8.86
C PRO A 895 18.86 13.28 9.49
N PHE A 896 19.01 13.24 10.82
CA PHE A 896 19.70 12.16 11.51
C PHE A 896 18.80 10.95 11.78
N ALA A 897 17.49 11.05 11.54
CA ALA A 897 16.53 9.98 11.84
C ALA A 897 16.96 8.60 11.32
N GLY A 898 16.90 7.60 12.19
CA GLY A 898 17.25 6.20 11.91
C GLY A 898 18.76 5.89 11.94
N ARG A 899 19.63 6.89 12.09
CA ARG A 899 21.09 6.69 12.21
C ARG A 899 21.46 6.23 13.63
N VAL A 900 22.52 5.43 13.72
CA VAL A 900 23.09 4.99 15.00
C VAL A 900 23.83 6.17 15.65
N ALA A 901 23.60 6.36 16.94
CA ALA A 901 24.28 7.37 17.76
C ALA A 901 25.36 6.74 18.65
N GLU A 902 25.06 5.59 19.24
CA GLU A 902 25.98 4.85 20.11
C GLU A 902 25.70 3.35 20.04
N GLU A 903 26.74 2.53 20.00
CA GLU A 903 26.64 1.06 20.11
C GLU A 903 27.49 0.56 21.27
N LEU A 904 27.00 -0.44 22.00
CA LEU A 904 27.70 -1.08 23.10
C LEU A 904 27.54 -2.59 23.01
N THR A 905 28.61 -3.32 23.33
CA THR A 905 28.56 -4.77 23.53
C THR A 905 28.95 -5.12 24.96
N TYR A 906 28.48 -6.26 25.45
CA TYR A 906 28.72 -6.74 26.80
C TYR A 906 29.09 -8.22 26.77
N THR A 907 29.94 -8.63 27.72
CA THR A 907 30.33 -10.03 27.91
C THR A 907 29.20 -10.88 28.46
N ASN A 908 28.30 -10.29 29.27
CA ASN A 908 27.17 -10.97 29.86
C ASN A 908 25.91 -10.08 29.83
N ALA A 909 24.75 -10.68 29.61
CA ALA A 909 23.45 -10.02 29.61
C ALA A 909 23.14 -9.29 30.91
N THR A 910 23.58 -9.82 32.06
CA THR A 910 23.34 -9.22 33.38
C THR A 910 24.34 -8.14 33.75
N ASP A 911 25.35 -7.86 32.91
CA ASP A 911 26.33 -6.82 33.17
C ASP A 911 25.64 -5.46 33.32
N ALA A 912 26.02 -4.67 34.33
CA ALA A 912 25.53 -3.31 34.48
C ALA A 912 25.90 -2.46 33.25
N ASP A 913 25.16 -1.40 32.97
CA ASP A 913 25.38 -0.54 31.79
C ASP A 913 26.80 0.01 31.69
N SER A 914 27.48 0.25 32.82
CA SER A 914 28.87 0.69 32.91
C SER A 914 29.89 -0.37 32.50
N ASN A 915 29.51 -1.64 32.42
CA ASN A 915 30.38 -2.80 32.20
C ASN A 915 30.40 -3.25 30.74
N TRP A 916 30.17 -2.34 29.80
CA TRP A 916 30.36 -2.61 28.37
C TRP A 916 31.81 -3.03 28.06
N LEU A 917 31.96 -3.89 27.05
CA LEU A 917 33.23 -4.39 26.49
C LEU A 917 33.72 -3.47 25.36
N THR A 918 32.91 -3.29 24.32
CA THR A 918 33.14 -2.30 23.26
C THR A 918 32.05 -1.24 23.29
N ARG A 919 32.41 -0.03 22.85
CA ARG A 919 31.50 1.10 22.73
C ARG A 919 31.91 1.99 21.56
N SER A 920 31.00 2.35 20.67
CA SER A 920 31.23 3.33 19.59
C SER A 920 30.25 4.49 19.71
N ILE A 921 30.70 5.71 19.38
CA ILE A 921 29.86 6.91 19.28
C ILE A 921 30.04 7.49 17.89
N THR A 922 28.94 7.71 17.19
CA THR A 922 28.94 8.34 15.85
C THR A 922 28.43 9.76 15.95
N LYS A 923 29.24 10.74 15.54
CA LYS A 923 28.80 12.14 15.43
C LYS A 923 28.45 12.45 13.97
N LEU A 924 27.27 13.02 13.77
CA LEU A 924 26.72 13.32 12.47
C LEU A 924 26.77 14.82 12.17
N ASP A 925 26.93 15.14 10.89
CA ASP A 925 26.72 16.49 10.36
C ASP A 925 25.78 16.46 9.15
N ALA A 926 25.00 17.53 8.97
CA ALA A 926 24.01 17.64 7.89
C ALA A 926 24.18 18.94 7.10
N THR A 927 24.24 18.83 5.78
CA THR A 927 24.24 19.97 4.85
C THR A 927 22.94 19.99 4.05
N GLU A 928 22.25 21.14 4.03
CA GLU A 928 21.08 21.36 3.17
C GLU A 928 21.54 21.48 1.71
N LEU A 929 21.03 20.60 0.84
CA LEU A 929 21.37 20.56 -0.59
C LEU A 929 20.36 21.33 -1.45
N ALA A 930 19.08 21.25 -1.09
CA ALA A 930 17.97 21.83 -1.81
C ALA A 930 16.76 21.97 -0.89
N LYS A 931 15.85 22.85 -1.28
CA LYS A 931 14.61 23.12 -0.54
C LYS A 931 13.47 23.41 -1.53
N ARG A 932 12.28 22.90 -1.21
CA ARG A 932 11.02 23.27 -1.83
C ARG A 932 10.05 23.74 -0.76
N ASP A 933 9.53 24.95 -0.91
CA ASP A 933 8.45 25.42 -0.05
C ASP A 933 7.17 24.61 -0.34
N ARG A 934 6.45 24.24 0.73
CA ARG A 934 5.19 23.49 0.66
C ARG A 934 4.05 24.39 1.13
N ASP A 935 2.87 24.19 0.57
CA ASP A 935 1.67 24.97 0.92
C ASP A 935 1.08 24.58 2.29
N ASP A 936 -0.02 25.24 2.66
CA ASP A 936 -0.85 24.93 3.83
C ASP A 936 -0.15 24.97 5.20
N GLY A 937 0.99 25.68 5.29
CA GLY A 937 1.75 25.85 6.52
C GLY A 937 2.57 24.61 6.89
N LEU A 938 2.97 23.82 5.90
CA LEU A 938 3.96 22.77 6.03
C LEU A 938 5.37 23.34 6.12
N ASP A 939 6.24 22.65 6.87
CA ASP A 939 7.66 22.93 6.81
C ASP A 939 8.17 22.67 5.38
N PRO A 940 9.17 23.39 4.89
CA PRO A 940 9.71 23.11 3.56
C PRO A 940 10.24 21.68 3.44
N LEU A 941 10.01 21.04 2.30
CA LEU A 941 10.66 19.78 1.97
C LEU A 941 12.13 20.06 1.65
N LYS A 942 13.04 19.32 2.28
CA LYS A 942 14.49 19.55 2.17
C LYS A 942 15.23 18.31 1.73
N ALA A 943 16.26 18.52 0.92
CA ALA A 943 17.25 17.50 0.61
C ALA A 943 18.45 17.68 1.52
N TRP A 944 18.88 16.62 2.20
CA TRP A 944 19.96 16.66 3.17
C TRP A 944 21.07 15.71 2.78
N ARG A 945 22.32 16.18 2.81
CA ARG A 945 23.48 15.28 2.85
C ARG A 945 23.91 15.10 4.29
N VAL A 946 23.90 13.87 4.77
CA VAL A 946 24.40 13.51 6.11
C VAL A 946 25.76 12.84 5.97
N THR A 947 26.71 13.27 6.79
CA THR A 947 28.06 12.70 6.87
C THR A 947 28.38 12.30 8.30
N GLU A 948 29.33 11.39 8.46
CA GLU A 948 29.86 10.90 9.74
C GLU A 948 31.29 11.44 9.91
N PRO A 949 31.46 12.74 10.22
CA PRO A 949 32.79 13.35 10.29
C PRO A 949 33.68 12.80 11.42
N GLU A 950 33.10 12.11 12.40
CA GLU A 950 33.82 11.59 13.56
C GLU A 950 33.12 10.35 14.13
N GLU A 951 33.89 9.29 14.36
CA GLU A 951 33.49 8.11 15.11
C GLU A 951 34.50 7.90 16.26
N ILE A 952 34.03 7.67 17.48
CA ILE A 952 34.90 7.40 18.62
C ILE A 952 34.63 5.98 19.09
N ALA A 953 35.63 5.10 18.98
CA ALA A 953 35.55 3.71 19.41
C ALA A 953 36.36 3.48 20.69
N TYR A 954 35.73 2.85 21.66
CA TYR A 954 36.29 2.45 22.93
C TYR A 954 36.30 0.93 23.06
N THR A 955 37.37 0.36 23.61
CA THR A 955 37.45 -1.07 23.93
C THR A 955 38.12 -1.26 25.28
N LYS A 956 37.45 -1.98 26.18
CA LYS A 956 38.06 -2.38 27.44
C LYS A 956 38.91 -3.64 27.25
N SER A 957 40.02 -3.69 27.97
CA SER A 957 40.97 -4.80 27.97
C SER A 957 41.23 -5.23 29.40
N SER A 958 41.63 -6.50 29.57
CA SER A 958 42.05 -7.04 30.87
C SER A 958 43.26 -6.31 31.46
N GLY A 959 44.02 -5.57 30.65
CA GLY A 959 45.27 -4.93 31.05
C GLY A 959 46.42 -5.91 31.30
N THR A 960 46.23 -7.19 30.97
CA THR A 960 47.23 -8.26 31.19
C THR A 960 48.19 -8.43 30.02
N ASN A 961 47.95 -7.74 28.90
CA ASN A 961 48.87 -7.75 27.77
C ASN A 961 50.07 -6.86 28.10
N THR A 962 51.27 -7.44 28.15
CA THR A 962 52.52 -6.74 28.48
C THR A 962 52.90 -5.68 27.45
N ASP A 963 52.47 -5.85 26.19
CA ASP A 963 52.79 -4.93 25.10
C ASP A 963 51.83 -3.73 25.06
N ASP A 964 50.65 -3.86 25.66
CA ASP A 964 49.69 -2.75 25.84
C ASP A 964 48.87 -2.95 27.14
N PRO A 965 49.34 -2.40 28.27
CA PRO A 965 48.71 -2.60 29.58
C PRO A 965 47.47 -1.72 29.79
N ARG A 966 47.06 -0.90 28.80
CA ARG A 966 45.89 -0.03 28.92
C ARG A 966 44.64 -0.88 29.12
N THR A 967 43.88 -0.56 30.16
CA THR A 967 42.59 -1.18 30.46
C THR A 967 41.45 -0.60 29.63
N LEU A 968 41.68 0.55 29.00
CA LEU A 968 40.76 1.20 28.06
C LEU A 968 41.56 1.74 26.86
N ARG A 969 41.12 1.36 25.66
CA ARG A 969 41.62 1.88 24.39
C ARG A 969 40.57 2.80 23.79
N GLU A 970 41.03 3.91 23.22
CA GLU A 970 40.23 4.88 22.47
C GLU A 970 40.85 5.07 21.09
N VAL A 971 40.02 5.05 20.05
CA VAL A 971 40.36 5.34 18.66
C VAL A 971 39.35 6.35 18.14
N ARG A 972 39.82 7.34 17.38
CA ARG A 972 39.02 8.43 16.82
C ARG A 972 39.39 8.66 15.37
#